data_AF-A0A813HE73-F1
#
_entry.id   AF-A0A813HE73-F1
#
_cell.length_a   1.000
_cell.length_b   1.000
_cell.length_c   1.000
_cell.angle_alpha   90.00
_cell.angle_beta   90.00
_cell.angle_gamma   90.00
#
_symmetry.space_group_name_H-M   'P 1'
#
loop_
_entity.id
_entity.type
_entity.pdbx_description
1 polymer ?
#
loop_
_entity_poly.entity_id
_entity_poly.type
_entity_poly.pdbx_seq_one_letter_code
_entity_poly.pdbx_strand_id
1 'polypeptide(L)'
;MIVIVLLLAKTHFCKNLDISCKNLLADGVMTRLHIAPVLAAVLLAAQACRGKVWIPLDSYYSDIRFDTVALASPDTLREVSVHDYRFVGTLGYVRNGSADQLIPLQTYWSAAGEDYVSVASPETLKDVEGRSGYSYVRTEGFISKTAGANLIPLFTFWKGARYDFCAAATLKTIGIMNSLLYDRVRLEGYLFASPPGDKKHWIHRDSSTDDDETERVWIPLDMYYSDARFDSVALASPDTLREIGLHDYHYVGSLGYIRQTASAGLVPLKTYWSADGEDYVSVASAATLKDVEGRSGYIFVRTEGYISQKPGPNLLPLYTFWKGARYDYSAAATPETVAMVMAVQYDMVRLEGWVFISPQGENVQLDAQQDVRPWAGASEQFWALQSKRAQAPPDRQMARWQELSRRASAAAASSALVWAASEQPDAFCQIWKLEPKRRQNFWQECCDLTRFDVLGNQECFPTWPAWDIPVCCAAKGRGGFQELWHLLLQGLLWAPMSIPPSEAASKILGMVTYHKTGTTLASFLVCEGGPGPLTKFFLQEPSELENPGTLVLHGVGVHQAPRSGQPSIWPYYQAYVRWYSDLSRGGSGVHMFHLAKPLQQEELQLQELVDAGGGRMIHLVRRASAVVVSGYRYHLKKVDPESEMWTEFRNPPSCLSCDHEAWNSIFSSCGFRCSYGELLRNSSASDGLGYETLRSRFDVLKMMHNARKWQDNPRVLQLSMAQFESDFDGTMLCVARFLRGNPRLEASDPRTQQLLEDVQQFDTGRIRQCGSKDMLESSACRKNAILKHVRGHMAPPDERESLWSELRRRAADWDQFLSPADALLDSLIGHSAAGRIYGCPSLKLPG
;
A
#
# COMPACT_ATOMS: atom_id res chain seq x y z
N MET A 1 -27.45 33.98 -28.93
CA MET A 1 -26.43 33.67 -27.90
C MET A 1 -26.78 34.22 -26.52
N ILE A 2 -27.00 35.52 -26.33
CA ILE A 2 -27.35 36.11 -25.01
C ILE A 2 -28.61 35.47 -24.40
N VAL A 3 -29.64 35.21 -25.21
CA VAL A 3 -30.87 34.51 -24.78
C VAL A 3 -30.62 33.07 -24.34
N ILE A 4 -29.64 32.39 -24.95
CA ILE A 4 -29.25 31.01 -24.60
C ILE A 4 -28.47 31.01 -23.28
N VAL A 5 -27.59 31.99 -23.07
CA VAL A 5 -26.87 32.16 -21.79
C VAL A 5 -27.84 32.48 -20.65
N LEU A 6 -28.88 33.30 -20.90
CA LEU A 6 -29.90 33.62 -19.90
C LEU A 6 -30.84 32.44 -19.59
N LEU A 7 -31.14 31.60 -20.59
CA LEU A 7 -31.93 30.37 -20.39
C LEU A 7 -31.15 29.29 -19.62
N LEU A 8 -29.84 29.17 -19.88
CA LEU A 8 -28.95 28.25 -19.15
C LEU A 8 -28.68 28.73 -17.72
N ALA A 9 -28.56 30.04 -17.50
CA ALA A 9 -28.48 30.60 -16.15
C ALA A 9 -29.78 30.33 -15.37
N LYS A 10 -30.96 30.47 -16.01
CA LYS A 10 -32.27 30.22 -15.39
C LYS A 10 -32.47 28.77 -14.96
N THR A 11 -32.08 27.79 -15.79
CA THR A 11 -32.21 26.37 -15.45
C THR A 11 -31.24 25.94 -14.35
N HIS A 12 -30.05 26.55 -14.29
CA HIS A 12 -29.10 26.23 -13.23
C HIS A 12 -29.45 26.88 -11.88
N PHE A 13 -30.03 28.10 -11.90
CA PHE A 13 -30.41 28.81 -10.68
C PHE A 13 -31.66 28.24 -9.99
N CYS A 14 -32.67 27.82 -10.76
CA CYS A 14 -33.92 27.33 -10.18
C CYS A 14 -33.76 25.94 -9.52
N LYS A 15 -32.78 25.14 -9.95
CA LYS A 15 -32.56 23.78 -9.46
C LYS A 15 -31.92 23.73 -8.07
N ASN A 16 -31.26 24.81 -7.65
CA ASN A 16 -30.51 24.86 -6.38
C ASN A 16 -31.24 25.58 -5.24
N LEU A 17 -32.41 26.19 -5.50
CA LEU A 17 -33.11 27.02 -4.50
C LEU A 17 -34.51 26.52 -4.09
N ASP A 18 -35.03 25.45 -4.70
CA ASP A 18 -36.34 24.84 -4.36
C ASP A 18 -37.51 25.85 -4.27
N ILE A 19 -37.62 26.77 -5.24
CA ILE A 19 -38.73 27.74 -5.34
C ILE A 19 -39.58 27.42 -6.58
N SER A 20 -40.90 27.35 -6.40
CA SER A 20 -41.87 27.15 -7.49
C SER A 20 -42.04 28.42 -8.34
N CYS A 21 -41.51 28.42 -9.57
CA CYS A 21 -41.60 29.52 -10.53
C CYS A 21 -42.98 29.66 -11.23
N LYS A 22 -44.09 29.28 -10.59
CA LYS A 22 -45.42 29.32 -11.24
C LYS A 22 -46.06 30.70 -11.35
N ASN A 23 -45.63 31.71 -10.58
CA ASN A 23 -46.32 33.01 -10.51
C ASN A 23 -45.67 34.15 -11.32
N LEU A 24 -44.59 33.90 -12.06
CA LEU A 24 -43.87 34.96 -12.80
C LEU A 24 -44.30 35.13 -14.27
N LEU A 25 -45.36 34.43 -14.70
CA LEU A 25 -45.89 34.51 -16.08
C LEU A 25 -47.35 35.02 -16.16
N ALA A 26 -47.97 35.37 -15.03
CA ALA A 26 -49.28 36.01 -15.03
C ALA A 26 -49.11 37.53 -14.85
N ASP A 27 -48.74 38.19 -15.94
CA ASP A 27 -49.31 39.48 -16.38
C ASP A 27 -48.37 40.20 -17.35
N GLY A 28 -48.90 40.48 -18.53
CA GLY A 28 -48.20 41.13 -19.62
C GLY A 28 -47.89 42.59 -19.30
N VAL A 29 -46.73 42.86 -18.72
CA VAL A 29 -46.13 44.20 -18.65
C VAL A 29 -44.64 44.12 -19.03
N MET A 30 -44.38 43.85 -20.30
CA MET A 30 -43.07 44.00 -20.92
C MET A 30 -43.07 45.28 -21.77
N THR A 31 -42.92 46.45 -21.13
CA THR A 31 -42.46 47.63 -21.89
C THR A 31 -41.71 48.70 -21.11
N ARG A 32 -41.69 48.73 -19.76
CA ARG A 32 -40.85 49.71 -19.03
C ARG A 32 -40.38 49.20 -17.66
N LEU A 33 -39.56 48.16 -17.62
CA LEU A 33 -38.74 47.88 -16.44
C LEU A 33 -37.33 48.41 -16.66
N HIS A 34 -36.97 49.44 -15.91
CA HIS A 34 -35.58 49.85 -15.76
C HIS A 34 -34.81 48.66 -15.16
N ILE A 35 -33.90 48.08 -15.94
CA ILE A 35 -33.12 46.89 -15.59
C ILE A 35 -32.20 47.17 -14.39
N ALA A 36 -31.78 48.42 -14.20
CA ALA A 36 -30.83 48.83 -13.15
C ALA A 36 -31.28 48.54 -11.70
N PRO A 37 -32.48 48.92 -11.23
CA PRO A 37 -32.91 48.65 -9.85
C PRO A 37 -33.13 47.16 -9.56
N VAL A 38 -33.56 46.36 -10.55
CA VAL A 38 -33.70 44.90 -10.38
C VAL A 38 -32.32 44.26 -10.29
N LEU A 39 -31.37 44.69 -11.13
CA LEU A 39 -29.99 44.21 -11.05
C LEU A 39 -29.32 44.60 -9.72
N ALA A 40 -29.57 45.82 -9.22
CA ALA A 40 -29.07 46.29 -7.94
C ALA A 40 -29.67 45.52 -6.76
N ALA A 41 -30.98 45.21 -6.79
CA ALA A 41 -31.63 44.39 -5.76
C ALA A 41 -31.14 42.93 -5.79
N VAL A 42 -30.92 42.37 -6.98
CA VAL A 42 -30.34 41.02 -7.15
C VAL A 42 -28.88 40.99 -6.68
N LEU A 43 -28.09 42.03 -6.95
CA LEU A 43 -26.73 42.15 -6.47
C LEU A 43 -26.68 42.34 -4.94
N LEU A 44 -27.56 43.15 -4.35
CA LEU A 44 -27.66 43.34 -2.90
C LEU A 44 -28.17 42.07 -2.19
N ALA A 45 -29.13 41.34 -2.77
CA ALA A 45 -29.60 40.06 -2.24
C ALA A 45 -28.54 38.96 -2.37
N ALA A 46 -27.80 38.92 -3.49
CA ALA A 46 -26.66 38.02 -3.66
C ALA A 46 -25.52 38.36 -2.69
N GLN A 47 -25.33 39.63 -2.35
CA GLN A 47 -24.33 40.09 -1.38
C GLN A 47 -24.75 39.80 0.06
N ALA A 48 -26.04 39.84 0.39
CA ALA A 48 -26.58 39.43 1.69
C ALA A 48 -26.54 37.90 1.91
N CYS A 49 -26.66 37.09 0.85
CA CYS A 49 -26.52 35.63 0.92
C CYS A 49 -25.05 35.14 1.01
N ARG A 50 -24.04 36.00 0.78
CA ARG A 50 -22.62 35.63 0.87
C ARG A 50 -22.11 35.45 2.31
N GLY A 51 -22.80 35.94 3.33
CA GLY A 51 -22.30 35.97 4.73
C GLY A 51 -22.37 34.65 5.54
N LYS A 52 -22.78 33.54 4.93
CA LYS A 52 -22.97 32.24 5.62
C LYS A 52 -22.51 31.03 4.80
N VAL A 53 -21.60 31.22 3.83
CA VAL A 53 -21.07 30.10 3.06
C VAL A 53 -19.91 29.48 3.84
N TRP A 54 -20.07 28.19 4.15
CA TRP A 54 -19.02 27.34 4.70
C TRP A 54 -18.24 26.77 3.53
N ILE A 55 -16.92 26.88 3.59
CA ILE A 55 -16.02 26.44 2.53
C ILE A 55 -15.16 25.32 3.11
N PRO A 56 -15.02 24.16 2.43
CA PRO A 56 -14.10 23.13 2.87
C PRO A 56 -12.67 23.69 2.85
N LEU A 57 -11.91 23.40 3.90
CA LEU A 57 -10.47 23.61 3.94
C LEU A 57 -9.82 22.28 3.59
N ASP A 58 -9.32 22.19 2.38
CA ASP A 58 -8.76 20.97 1.80
C ASP A 58 -7.24 20.96 1.95
N SER A 59 -6.68 19.84 2.37
CA SER A 59 -5.24 19.61 2.42
C SER A 59 -4.76 19.01 1.11
N TYR A 60 -3.69 19.55 0.58
CA TYR A 60 -2.98 19.05 -0.58
C TYR A 60 -1.52 18.76 -0.24
N TYR A 61 -0.92 17.80 -0.94
CA TYR A 61 0.48 17.38 -0.78
C TYR A 61 1.19 17.39 -2.13
N SER A 62 2.40 17.93 -2.19
CA SER A 62 3.25 17.83 -3.38
C SER A 62 4.30 16.75 -3.17
N ASP A 63 4.32 15.72 -4.02
CA ASP A 63 5.38 14.70 -4.00
C ASP A 63 6.74 15.29 -4.42
N ILE A 64 6.72 16.41 -5.16
CA ILE A 64 7.93 17.06 -5.66
C ILE A 64 8.55 17.95 -4.58
N ARG A 65 7.72 18.71 -3.86
CA ARG A 65 8.17 19.64 -2.83
C ARG A 65 8.21 19.03 -1.44
N PHE A 66 7.52 17.90 -1.25
CA PHE A 66 7.34 17.20 0.02
C PHE A 66 6.72 18.07 1.12
N ASP A 67 5.87 19.02 0.75
CA ASP A 67 5.16 19.93 1.64
C ASP A 67 3.64 19.72 1.54
N THR A 68 2.90 20.25 2.52
CA THR A 68 1.43 20.30 2.47
C THR A 68 0.92 21.72 2.54
N VAL A 69 -0.20 21.96 1.86
CA VAL A 69 -0.90 23.25 1.92
C VAL A 69 -2.38 23.03 2.23
N ALA A 70 -2.96 23.90 3.06
CA ALA A 70 -4.37 23.88 3.42
C ALA A 70 -5.10 25.03 2.73
N LEU A 71 -6.03 24.73 1.84
CA LEU A 71 -6.67 25.71 0.95
C LEU A 71 -8.18 25.61 1.00
N ALA A 72 -8.85 26.76 1.01
CA ALA A 72 -10.30 26.85 0.88
C ALA A 72 -10.70 27.64 -0.39
N SER A 73 -9.83 28.51 -0.89
CA SER A 73 -10.13 29.34 -2.07
C SER A 73 -9.99 28.58 -3.41
N PRO A 74 -11.02 28.60 -4.28
CA PRO A 74 -10.95 28.02 -5.63
C PRO A 74 -9.86 28.61 -6.53
N ASP A 75 -9.45 29.86 -6.29
CA ASP A 75 -8.39 30.51 -7.07
C ASP A 75 -7.03 29.88 -6.76
N THR A 76 -6.82 29.43 -5.52
CA THR A 76 -5.57 28.77 -5.12
C THR A 76 -5.48 27.35 -5.66
N LEU A 77 -6.60 26.65 -5.80
CA LEU A 77 -6.64 25.33 -6.42
C LEU A 77 -6.05 25.34 -7.84
N ARG A 78 -6.22 26.45 -8.58
CA ARG A 78 -5.58 26.60 -9.90
C ARG A 78 -4.08 26.82 -9.78
N GLU A 79 -3.65 27.63 -8.83
CA GLU A 79 -2.21 27.89 -8.60
C GLU A 79 -1.47 26.64 -8.09
N VAL A 80 -2.06 25.86 -7.18
CA VAL A 80 -1.42 24.62 -6.70
C VAL A 80 -1.49 23.47 -7.72
N SER A 81 -2.46 23.48 -8.64
CA SER A 81 -2.46 22.54 -9.77
C SER A 81 -1.29 22.75 -10.74
N VAL A 82 -0.70 23.96 -10.76
CA VAL A 82 0.52 24.27 -11.53
C VAL A 82 1.79 23.79 -10.81
N HIS A 83 1.68 23.40 -9.53
CA HIS A 83 2.80 23.03 -8.67
C HIS A 83 2.73 21.59 -8.16
N ASP A 84 2.03 20.71 -8.89
CA ASP A 84 1.96 19.26 -8.63
C ASP A 84 1.45 18.85 -7.23
N TYR A 85 0.59 19.67 -6.63
CA TYR A 85 -0.10 19.28 -5.40
C TYR A 85 -1.30 18.38 -5.71
N ARG A 86 -1.40 17.24 -5.00
CA ARG A 86 -2.54 16.33 -5.03
C ARG A 86 -3.39 16.45 -3.76
N PHE A 87 -4.69 16.24 -3.90
CA PHE A 87 -5.63 16.28 -2.77
C PHE A 87 -5.38 15.13 -1.78
N VAL A 88 -5.27 15.44 -0.49
CA VAL A 88 -5.05 14.49 0.62
C VAL A 88 -6.33 14.21 1.39
N GLY A 89 -7.14 15.26 1.62
CA GLY A 89 -8.39 15.19 2.36
C GLY A 89 -8.84 16.54 2.88
N THR A 90 -10.12 16.64 3.28
CA THR A 90 -10.68 17.85 3.90
C THR A 90 -10.31 17.91 5.38
N LEU A 91 -9.67 19.00 5.80
CA LEU A 91 -9.28 19.27 7.19
C LEU A 91 -10.46 19.70 8.06
N GLY A 92 -11.47 20.34 7.45
CA GLY A 92 -12.66 20.89 8.12
C GLY A 92 -13.29 21.96 7.25
N TYR A 93 -14.08 22.85 7.84
CA TYR A 93 -14.74 23.95 7.15
C TYR A 93 -14.37 25.30 7.78
N VAL A 94 -14.15 26.30 6.92
CA VAL A 94 -13.93 27.69 7.29
C VAL A 94 -15.14 28.53 6.90
N ARG A 95 -15.35 29.65 7.60
CA ARG A 95 -16.45 30.57 7.27
C ARG A 95 -15.98 31.66 6.30
N ASN A 96 -16.78 31.92 5.26
CA ASN A 96 -16.54 33.04 4.33
C ASN A 96 -17.04 34.39 4.87
N GLY A 97 -16.50 34.83 6.00
CA GLY A 97 -16.82 36.13 6.60
C GLY A 97 -16.39 36.23 8.07
N SER A 98 -16.01 37.44 8.49
CA SER A 98 -15.62 37.71 9.88
C SER A 98 -16.83 37.71 10.83
N ALA A 99 -16.58 37.31 12.08
CA ALA A 99 -17.49 37.47 13.21
C ALA A 99 -16.65 37.61 14.48
N ASP A 100 -17.21 38.18 15.55
CA ASP A 100 -16.44 38.61 16.75
C ASP A 100 -15.66 37.48 17.47
N GLN A 101 -15.95 36.21 17.16
CA GLN A 101 -15.28 35.02 17.72
C GLN A 101 -14.38 34.28 16.72
N LEU A 102 -14.27 34.78 15.48
CA LEU A 102 -13.48 34.15 14.44
C LEU A 102 -12.20 34.95 14.13
N ILE A 103 -11.15 34.24 13.75
CA ILE A 103 -9.88 34.78 13.26
C ILE A 103 -9.66 34.39 11.81
N PRO A 104 -9.02 35.26 11.02
CA PRO A 104 -8.67 34.93 9.65
C PRO A 104 -7.63 33.80 9.63
N LEU A 105 -7.87 32.77 8.83
CA LEU A 105 -6.85 31.81 8.42
C LEU A 105 -6.21 32.34 7.14
N GLN A 106 -4.96 32.77 7.23
CA GLN A 106 -4.21 33.47 6.21
C GLN A 106 -3.14 32.55 5.62
N THR A 107 -3.06 32.49 4.29
CA THR A 107 -2.01 31.77 3.57
C THR A 107 -0.89 32.72 3.20
N TYR A 108 0.34 32.32 3.47
CA TYR A 108 1.59 32.99 3.10
C TYR A 108 2.39 32.09 2.16
N TRP A 109 3.22 32.70 1.31
CA TRP A 109 4.10 32.02 0.37
C TRP A 109 5.54 32.50 0.55
N SER A 110 6.48 31.56 0.66
CA SER A 110 7.91 31.87 0.62
C SER A 110 8.48 31.58 -0.76
N ALA A 111 8.96 32.62 -1.45
CA ALA A 111 9.69 32.41 -2.70
C ALA A 111 11.06 31.72 -2.46
N ALA A 112 11.62 31.83 -1.26
CA ALA A 112 12.90 31.23 -0.90
C ALA A 112 12.77 29.76 -0.48
N GLY A 113 11.68 29.40 0.19
CA GLY A 113 11.36 28.01 0.59
C GLY A 113 10.57 27.24 -0.47
N GLU A 114 10.01 27.95 -1.46
CA GLU A 114 9.02 27.43 -2.41
C GLU A 114 7.83 26.73 -1.72
N ASP A 115 7.43 27.23 -0.55
CA ASP A 115 6.41 26.62 0.31
C ASP A 115 5.27 27.58 0.67
N TYR A 116 4.11 26.99 0.95
CA TYR A 116 2.93 27.70 1.45
C TYR A 116 2.69 27.38 2.93
N VAL A 117 2.27 28.37 3.69
CA VAL A 117 1.83 28.15 5.09
C VAL A 117 0.51 28.84 5.37
N SER A 118 -0.43 28.12 5.98
CA SER A 118 -1.73 28.65 6.42
C SER A 118 -1.74 28.82 7.94
N VAL A 119 -1.94 30.05 8.40
CA VAL A 119 -1.77 30.47 9.80
C VAL A 119 -2.91 31.37 10.25
N ALA A 120 -3.28 31.32 11.53
CA ALA A 120 -4.35 32.17 12.07
C ALA A 120 -4.00 32.77 13.44
N SER A 121 -3.12 32.13 14.22
CA SER A 121 -2.73 32.65 15.52
C SER A 121 -1.83 33.89 15.36
N PRO A 122 -2.01 34.93 16.21
CA PRO A 122 -1.14 36.11 16.20
C PRO A 122 0.35 35.79 16.34
N GLU A 123 0.68 34.75 17.11
CA GLU A 123 2.06 34.30 17.32
C GLU A 123 2.65 33.68 16.06
N THR A 124 1.90 32.81 15.35
CA THR A 124 2.38 32.27 14.07
C THR A 124 2.51 33.35 13.02
N LEU A 125 1.57 34.30 12.97
CA LEU A 125 1.63 35.43 12.05
C LEU A 125 2.90 36.24 12.26
N LYS A 126 3.23 36.56 13.52
CA LYS A 126 4.48 37.25 13.86
C LYS A 126 5.72 36.46 13.44
N ASP A 127 5.72 35.13 13.60
CA ASP A 127 6.84 34.29 13.20
C ASP A 127 6.99 34.20 11.68
N VAL A 128 5.89 34.10 10.94
CA VAL A 128 5.90 34.03 9.47
C VAL A 128 6.29 35.39 8.88
N GLU A 129 5.76 36.49 9.38
CA GLU A 129 6.09 37.85 8.93
C GLU A 129 7.49 38.30 9.35
N GLY A 130 7.98 37.83 10.51
CA GLY A 130 9.31 38.12 11.01
C GLY A 130 10.42 37.32 10.33
N ARG A 131 10.08 36.22 9.63
CA ARG A 131 11.03 35.41 8.86
C ARG A 131 11.17 35.98 7.45
N SER A 132 12.40 36.24 7.03
CA SER A 132 12.70 36.70 5.67
C SER A 132 12.22 35.67 4.65
N GLY A 133 11.23 36.03 3.82
CA GLY A 133 10.85 35.25 2.64
C GLY A 133 9.35 35.04 2.45
N TYR A 134 8.55 35.01 3.53
CA TYR A 134 7.11 34.82 3.42
C TYR A 134 6.39 36.12 3.09
N SER A 135 5.50 36.04 2.11
CA SER A 135 4.63 37.12 1.69
C SER A 135 3.17 36.69 1.83
N TYR A 136 2.33 37.58 2.37
CA TYR A 136 0.91 37.33 2.48
C TYR A 136 0.32 37.08 1.09
N VAL A 137 -0.39 35.96 0.93
CA VAL A 137 -1.07 35.61 -0.32
C VAL A 137 -2.53 36.00 -0.21
N ARG A 138 -3.26 35.43 0.78
CA ARG A 138 -4.70 35.64 0.93
C ARG A 138 -5.24 35.15 2.29
N THR A 139 -6.53 35.37 2.51
CA THR A 139 -7.29 34.77 3.60
C THR A 139 -8.14 33.63 3.04
N GLU A 140 -7.94 32.41 3.51
CA GLU A 140 -8.70 31.21 3.11
C GLU A 140 -10.11 31.21 3.70
N GLY A 141 -10.26 31.79 4.89
CA GLY A 141 -11.55 31.95 5.57
C GLY A 141 -11.35 32.33 7.02
N PHE A 142 -12.38 32.13 7.83
CA PHE A 142 -12.36 32.46 9.26
C PHE A 142 -12.61 31.21 10.12
N ILE A 143 -11.76 30.99 11.12
CA ILE A 143 -11.80 29.86 12.06
C ILE A 143 -12.08 30.35 13.49
N SER A 144 -12.58 29.49 14.38
CA SER A 144 -12.93 29.88 15.74
C SER A 144 -11.68 30.04 16.62
N LYS A 145 -11.66 31.08 17.47
CA LYS A 145 -10.63 31.24 18.53
C LYS A 145 -10.82 30.25 19.69
N THR A 146 -12.06 29.83 19.93
CA THR A 146 -12.45 29.02 21.09
C THR A 146 -12.96 27.65 20.66
N ALA A 147 -12.71 26.62 21.46
CA ALA A 147 -13.24 25.28 21.25
C ALA A 147 -14.78 25.26 21.33
N GLY A 148 -15.41 24.22 20.77
CA GLY A 148 -16.85 24.02 20.80
C GLY A 148 -17.27 22.66 20.22
N ALA A 149 -18.53 22.26 20.44
CA ALA A 149 -19.03 20.90 20.18
C ALA A 149 -18.98 20.44 18.70
N ASN A 150 -18.86 21.36 17.73
CA ASN A 150 -18.71 21.05 16.30
C ASN A 150 -17.40 21.64 15.73
N LEU A 151 -16.40 21.80 16.59
CA LEU A 151 -15.13 22.42 16.25
C LEU A 151 -13.98 21.42 16.43
N ILE A 152 -13.09 21.34 15.45
CA ILE A 152 -11.89 20.50 15.45
C ILE A 152 -10.64 21.38 15.44
N PRO A 153 -9.63 21.08 16.27
CA PRO A 153 -8.43 21.91 16.37
C PRO A 153 -7.62 21.86 15.08
N LEU A 154 -7.15 23.01 14.61
CA LEU A 154 -6.18 23.13 13.52
C LEU A 154 -4.81 23.41 14.11
N PHE A 155 -3.86 22.51 13.90
CA PHE A 155 -2.50 22.66 14.36
C PHE A 155 -1.55 23.01 13.22
N THR A 156 -0.57 23.85 13.51
CA THR A 156 0.61 24.06 12.67
C THR A 156 1.76 23.20 13.16
N PHE A 157 2.39 22.55 12.21
CA PHE A 157 3.55 21.68 12.32
C PHE A 157 4.75 22.34 11.65
N TRP A 158 5.96 22.08 12.13
CA TRP A 158 7.21 22.63 11.60
C TRP A 158 8.27 21.54 11.51
N LYS A 159 9.05 21.58 10.43
CA LYS A 159 10.23 20.73 10.29
C LYS A 159 11.46 21.58 10.04
N GLY A 160 12.27 21.74 11.09
CA GLY A 160 13.46 22.61 11.07
C GLY A 160 14.45 22.26 9.96
N ALA A 161 14.63 20.97 9.66
CA ALA A 161 15.54 20.52 8.61
C ALA A 161 15.12 20.96 7.19
N ARG A 162 13.83 21.26 6.97
CA ARG A 162 13.30 21.65 5.66
C ARG A 162 12.88 23.11 5.57
N TYR A 163 12.90 23.80 6.71
CA TYR A 163 12.30 25.12 6.84
C TYR A 163 10.83 25.18 6.40
N ASP A 164 10.07 24.12 6.68
CA ASP A 164 8.72 23.92 6.14
C ASP A 164 7.65 23.85 7.24
N PHE A 165 6.49 24.47 6.97
CA PHE A 165 5.30 24.45 7.83
C PHE A 165 4.16 23.66 7.19
N CYS A 166 3.39 22.96 8.01
CA CYS A 166 2.22 22.21 7.55
C CYS A 166 1.04 22.40 8.50
N ALA A 167 -0.18 22.44 7.98
CA ALA A 167 -1.39 22.56 8.79
C ALA A 167 -2.17 21.23 8.79
N ALA A 168 -2.54 20.75 9.97
CA ALA A 168 -3.28 19.49 10.12
C ALA A 168 -4.35 19.58 11.22
N ALA A 169 -5.52 19.01 10.93
CA ALA A 169 -6.67 19.02 11.86
C ALA A 169 -7.31 17.64 12.05
N THR A 170 -7.20 16.74 11.07
CA THR A 170 -7.71 15.37 11.19
C THR A 170 -6.65 14.44 11.76
N LEU A 171 -7.08 13.37 12.43
CA LEU A 171 -6.16 12.33 12.92
C LEU A 171 -5.28 11.75 11.81
N LYS A 172 -5.85 11.54 10.61
CA LYS A 172 -5.10 11.07 9.44
C LYS A 172 -3.97 12.06 9.09
N THR A 173 -4.28 13.34 8.98
CA THR A 173 -3.29 14.36 8.63
C THR A 173 -2.26 14.58 9.74
N ILE A 174 -2.66 14.50 11.01
CA ILE A 174 -1.74 14.58 12.16
C ILE A 174 -0.79 13.37 12.17
N GLY A 175 -1.32 12.16 11.94
CA GLY A 175 -0.51 10.94 11.84
C GLY A 175 0.54 11.01 10.74
N ILE A 176 0.16 11.56 9.57
CA ILE A 176 1.11 11.79 8.46
C ILE A 176 2.21 12.78 8.89
N MET A 177 1.86 13.91 9.51
CA MET A 177 2.84 14.90 9.98
C MET A 177 3.82 14.30 10.99
N ASN A 178 3.32 13.49 11.92
CA ASN A 178 4.15 12.78 12.90
C ASN A 178 5.08 11.76 12.23
N SER A 179 4.57 10.96 11.28
CA SER A 179 5.41 9.99 10.54
C SER A 179 6.49 10.66 9.69
N LEU A 180 6.26 11.91 9.29
CA LEU A 180 7.22 12.73 8.56
C LEU A 180 8.15 13.54 9.48
N LEU A 181 8.12 13.30 10.79
CA LEU A 181 8.94 13.98 11.80
C LEU A 181 8.76 15.50 11.78
N TYR A 182 7.54 15.99 11.62
CA TYR A 182 7.25 17.38 11.94
C TYR A 182 6.94 17.54 13.42
N ASP A 183 7.47 18.61 14.00
CA ASP A 183 7.14 19.03 15.35
C ASP A 183 5.85 19.84 15.34
N ARG A 184 4.88 19.45 16.18
CA ARG A 184 3.67 20.24 16.39
C ARG A 184 4.04 21.55 17.09
N VAL A 185 3.97 22.66 16.36
CA VAL A 185 4.33 23.99 16.88
C VAL A 185 3.22 24.51 17.78
N ARG A 186 2.00 24.63 17.25
CA ARG A 186 0.92 25.36 17.93
C ARG A 186 -0.47 25.09 17.36
N LEU A 187 -1.46 25.54 18.12
CA LEU A 187 -2.87 25.57 17.73
C LEU A 187 -3.15 26.90 17.03
N GLU A 188 -3.61 26.86 15.78
CA GLU A 188 -4.00 28.04 15.02
C GLU A 188 -5.40 28.52 15.37
N GLY A 189 -6.28 27.59 15.76
CA GLY A 189 -7.68 27.82 16.09
C GLY A 189 -8.49 26.55 15.87
N TYR A 190 -9.79 26.69 15.68
CA TYR A 190 -10.67 25.54 15.46
C TYR A 190 -11.50 25.67 14.18
N LEU A 191 -11.40 24.65 13.31
CA LEU A 191 -12.24 24.50 12.12
C LEU A 191 -13.60 23.96 12.50
N PHE A 192 -14.60 24.18 11.66
CA PHE A 192 -15.91 23.56 11.83
C PHE A 192 -15.87 22.16 11.24
N ALA A 193 -16.26 21.14 11.99
CA ALA A 193 -16.23 19.76 11.52
C ALA A 193 -17.24 19.52 10.38
N SER A 194 -18.32 20.30 10.35
CA SER A 194 -19.35 20.28 9.30
C SER A 194 -20.05 21.64 9.14
N PRO A 195 -20.62 21.96 7.96
CA PRO A 195 -21.49 23.11 7.79
C PRO A 195 -22.73 23.01 8.70
N PRO A 196 -23.06 24.03 9.50
CA PRO A 196 -24.31 24.13 10.24
C PRO A 196 -25.53 23.88 9.35
N GLY A 197 -26.34 22.89 9.72
CA GLY A 197 -27.56 22.51 9.01
C GLY A 197 -27.42 21.29 8.10
N ASP A 198 -26.21 20.81 7.84
CA ASP A 198 -26.02 19.56 7.10
C ASP A 198 -26.22 18.34 8.02
N LYS A 199 -27.50 17.99 8.22
CA LYS A 199 -27.90 16.81 9.00
C LYS A 199 -27.61 15.49 8.27
N LYS A 200 -27.15 15.52 7.00
CA LYS A 200 -27.08 14.33 6.14
C LYS A 200 -25.81 13.49 6.29
N HIS A 201 -24.83 13.92 7.08
CA HIS A 201 -23.64 13.09 7.40
C HIS A 201 -23.50 12.74 8.88
N TRP A 202 -24.61 12.82 9.62
CA TRP A 202 -24.75 12.16 10.91
C TRP A 202 -25.92 11.18 10.86
N ILE A 203 -25.63 9.87 10.83
CA ILE A 203 -26.59 8.88 11.31
C ILE A 203 -26.57 8.98 12.84
N HIS A 204 -27.43 9.85 13.37
CA HIS A 204 -28.02 9.67 14.70
C HIS A 204 -29.56 9.66 14.53
N ARG A 205 -30.11 8.45 14.41
CA ARG A 205 -31.36 8.09 15.11
C ARG A 205 -30.94 7.89 16.58
N ASP A 206 -31.66 8.32 17.61
CA ASP A 206 -33.06 8.68 17.74
C ASP A 206 -33.25 9.99 18.52
N SER A 207 -34.32 10.69 18.15
CA SER A 207 -34.97 11.69 18.98
C SER A 207 -35.97 11.00 19.91
N SER A 208 -35.65 10.84 21.19
CA SER A 208 -36.66 10.89 22.25
C SER A 208 -36.02 11.22 23.60
N THR A 209 -36.31 12.45 24.03
CA THR A 209 -36.46 12.97 25.40
C THR A 209 -35.28 12.82 26.38
N ASP A 210 -34.72 13.99 26.73
CA ASP A 210 -34.31 14.43 28.07
C ASP A 210 -34.07 13.33 29.11
N ASP A 211 -32.79 13.11 29.44
CA ASP A 211 -32.20 13.49 30.73
C ASP A 211 -30.69 13.16 30.75
N ASP A 212 -29.86 14.21 30.82
CA ASP A 212 -28.64 14.29 31.63
C ASP A 212 -27.58 13.14 31.60
N GLU A 213 -27.00 12.84 30.43
CA GLU A 213 -25.70 12.15 30.38
C GLU A 213 -24.60 13.09 29.85
N THR A 214 -23.71 13.49 30.76
CA THR A 214 -22.36 13.98 30.48
C THR A 214 -21.77 13.30 29.26
N GLU A 215 -21.60 14.08 28.19
CA GLU A 215 -21.15 13.66 26.86
C GLU A 215 -19.93 12.73 26.96
N ARG A 216 -20.07 11.53 26.42
CA ARG A 216 -19.08 10.45 26.47
C ARG A 216 -17.90 10.79 25.57
N VAL A 217 -16.93 11.56 26.07
CA VAL A 217 -15.70 11.86 25.32
C VAL A 217 -14.76 10.65 25.38
N TRP A 218 -14.62 9.99 24.25
CA TRP A 218 -13.61 8.96 24.01
C TRP A 218 -12.34 9.63 23.50
N ILE A 219 -11.19 9.23 24.03
CA ILE A 219 -9.88 9.75 23.63
C ILE A 219 -8.99 8.58 23.19
N PRO A 220 -8.17 8.75 22.14
CA PRO A 220 -7.23 7.72 21.72
C PRO A 220 -6.21 7.48 22.83
N LEU A 221 -5.79 6.23 23.02
CA LEU A 221 -4.62 5.87 23.81
C LEU A 221 -3.52 5.47 22.85
N ASP A 222 -2.46 6.27 22.80
CA ASP A 222 -1.39 6.16 21.82
C ASP A 222 -0.09 5.73 22.47
N MET A 223 0.69 4.91 21.76
CA MET A 223 2.02 4.46 22.15
C MET A 223 3.07 5.37 21.53
N TYR A 224 4.02 5.79 22.36
CA TYR A 224 5.19 6.55 21.97
C TYR A 224 6.45 5.80 22.39
N TYR A 225 7.57 6.02 21.69
CA TYR A 225 8.86 5.40 21.96
C TYR A 225 10.00 6.41 21.88
N SER A 226 10.96 6.32 22.79
CA SER A 226 12.20 7.09 22.75
C SER A 226 13.35 6.16 22.40
N ASP A 227 14.01 6.39 21.26
CA ASP A 227 15.24 5.68 20.90
C ASP A 227 16.38 5.97 21.87
N ALA A 228 16.44 7.20 22.40
CA ALA A 228 17.50 7.64 23.30
C ALA A 228 17.41 6.93 24.66
N ARG A 229 16.20 6.67 25.13
CA ARG A 229 15.93 5.98 26.41
C ARG A 229 15.68 4.49 26.25
N PHE A 230 15.42 4.05 25.02
CA PHE A 230 14.90 2.73 24.71
C PHE A 230 13.61 2.38 25.47
N ASP A 231 12.79 3.40 25.72
CA ASP A 231 11.59 3.35 26.56
C ASP A 231 10.32 3.63 25.75
N SER A 232 9.17 3.08 26.17
CA SER A 232 7.87 3.30 25.56
C SER A 232 6.81 3.73 26.57
N VAL A 233 5.94 4.67 26.18
CA VAL A 233 4.87 5.16 27.04
C VAL A 233 3.52 5.16 26.31
N ALA A 234 2.45 4.80 27.03
CA ALA A 234 1.08 4.83 26.53
C ALA A 234 0.33 6.05 27.11
N LEU A 235 -0.04 7.00 26.24
CA LEU A 235 -0.59 8.30 26.61
C LEU A 235 -1.88 8.60 25.86
N ALA A 236 -2.85 9.24 26.52
CA ALA A 236 -4.15 9.50 25.91
C ALA A 236 -4.30 10.88 25.24
N SER A 237 -3.28 11.73 25.32
CA SER A 237 -3.26 13.01 24.61
C SER A 237 -1.83 13.43 24.21
N PRO A 238 -1.64 14.01 23.02
CA PRO A 238 -0.36 14.60 22.63
C PRO A 238 -0.01 15.87 23.43
N ASP A 239 -0.98 16.55 24.03
CA ASP A 239 -0.68 17.67 24.94
C ASP A 239 -0.05 17.16 26.22
N THR A 240 -0.46 15.97 26.66
CA THR A 240 0.14 15.29 27.79
C THR A 240 1.57 14.83 27.55
N LEU A 241 2.09 14.78 26.32
CA LEU A 241 3.53 14.64 26.02
C LEU A 241 4.33 15.92 26.29
N ARG A 242 3.75 17.07 25.98
CA ARG A 242 4.39 18.38 26.18
C ARG A 242 4.44 18.75 27.67
N GLU A 243 3.39 18.43 28.42
CA GLU A 243 3.33 18.69 29.86
C GLU A 243 4.36 17.90 30.69
N ILE A 244 4.77 16.72 30.20
CA ILE A 244 5.75 15.84 30.87
C ILE A 244 7.18 16.00 30.34
N GLY A 245 7.42 16.94 29.42
CA GLY A 245 8.75 17.23 28.90
C GLY A 245 9.39 16.09 28.09
N LEU A 246 8.58 15.19 27.52
CA LEU A 246 9.04 14.02 26.77
C LEU A 246 9.41 14.37 25.32
N HIS A 247 10.36 15.29 25.13
CA HIS A 247 10.74 15.83 23.82
C HIS A 247 11.46 14.83 22.89
N ASP A 248 11.87 13.67 23.39
CA ASP A 248 12.60 12.62 22.66
C ASP A 248 11.74 11.40 22.29
N TYR A 249 10.43 11.46 22.56
CA TYR A 249 9.49 10.39 22.22
C TYR A 249 8.83 10.64 20.87
N HIS A 250 8.84 9.63 20.00
CA HIS A 250 8.10 9.63 18.73
C HIS A 250 6.90 8.69 18.77
N TYR A 251 5.88 8.99 17.98
CA TYR A 251 4.65 8.20 17.90
C TYR A 251 4.89 6.85 17.23
N VAL A 252 4.42 5.76 17.84
CA VAL A 252 4.51 4.40 17.31
C VAL A 252 3.19 3.95 16.70
N GLY A 253 2.07 4.16 17.40
CA GLY A 253 0.78 3.64 16.98
C GLY A 253 -0.29 3.75 18.06
N SER A 254 -1.56 3.59 17.68
CA SER A 254 -2.67 3.63 18.63
C SER A 254 -2.87 2.27 19.30
N LEU A 255 -3.07 2.27 20.61
CA LEU A 255 -3.43 1.11 21.42
C LEU A 255 -4.95 0.90 21.47
N GLY A 256 -5.74 1.92 21.12
CA GLY A 256 -7.21 1.89 21.15
C GLY A 256 -7.77 3.21 21.68
N TYR A 257 -8.97 3.17 22.26
CA TYR A 257 -9.64 4.31 22.85
C TYR A 257 -9.97 4.05 24.31
N ILE A 258 -9.95 5.10 25.13
CA ILE A 258 -10.33 5.08 26.54
C ILE A 258 -11.37 6.16 26.82
N ARG A 259 -12.13 6.02 27.90
CA ARG A 259 -13.10 7.06 28.30
C ARG A 259 -12.41 8.13 29.11
N GLN A 260 -12.74 9.39 28.85
CA GLN A 260 -12.24 10.51 29.65
C GLN A 260 -12.91 10.57 31.04
N THR A 261 -14.16 10.11 31.13
CA THR A 261 -14.97 10.15 32.36
C THR A 261 -15.14 8.78 33.00
N ALA A 262 -15.12 8.75 34.33
CA ALA A 262 -15.40 7.55 35.10
C ALA A 262 -16.84 7.08 34.84
N SER A 263 -17.04 5.77 34.71
CA SER A 263 -18.38 5.17 34.67
C SER A 263 -18.37 3.79 35.31
N ALA A 264 -19.54 3.29 35.71
CA ALA A 264 -19.66 2.00 36.37
C ALA A 264 -19.05 0.87 35.51
N GLY A 265 -18.12 0.10 36.07
CA GLY A 265 -17.44 -0.99 35.39
C GLY A 265 -16.12 -0.61 34.68
N LEU A 266 -15.75 0.67 34.67
CA LEU A 266 -14.43 1.12 34.24
C LEU A 266 -13.52 1.40 35.44
N VAL A 267 -12.22 1.30 35.21
CA VAL A 267 -11.18 1.66 36.19
C VAL A 267 -10.22 2.67 35.58
N PRO A 268 -9.58 3.52 36.39
CA PRO A 268 -8.62 4.49 35.88
C PRO A 268 -7.36 3.79 35.36
N LEU A 269 -6.92 4.18 34.17
CA LEU A 269 -5.57 3.92 33.65
C LEU A 269 -4.67 5.06 34.11
N LYS A 270 -3.75 4.75 35.01
CA LYS A 270 -2.86 5.71 35.68
C LYS A 270 -1.44 5.59 35.16
N THR A 271 -0.81 6.73 34.88
CA THR A 271 0.60 6.80 34.49
C THR A 271 1.46 7.14 35.71
N TYR A 272 2.55 6.40 35.88
CA TYR A 272 3.57 6.62 36.90
C TYR A 272 4.92 6.84 36.22
N TRP A 273 5.82 7.54 36.89
CA TRP A 273 7.19 7.81 36.42
C TRP A 273 8.20 7.42 37.48
N SER A 274 9.30 6.77 37.08
CA SER A 274 10.43 6.45 37.95
C SER A 274 11.66 7.27 37.57
N ALA A 275 12.18 8.03 38.52
CA ALA A 275 13.45 8.74 38.35
C ALA A 275 14.64 7.76 38.21
N ASP A 276 14.60 6.65 38.95
CA ASP A 276 15.70 5.69 39.01
C ASP A 276 15.82 4.86 37.72
N GLY A 277 14.69 4.60 37.05
CA GLY A 277 14.64 3.89 35.78
C GLY A 277 14.53 4.81 34.55
N GLU A 278 14.32 6.11 34.76
CA GLU A 278 13.92 7.07 33.73
C GLU A 278 12.75 6.58 32.85
N ASP A 279 11.80 5.87 33.46
CA ASP A 279 10.75 5.06 32.79
C ASP A 279 9.33 5.53 33.16
N TYR A 280 8.42 5.46 32.20
CA TYR A 280 6.98 5.68 32.39
C TYR A 280 6.15 4.39 32.25
N VAL A 281 5.27 4.15 33.22
CA VAL A 281 4.36 3.00 33.15
C VAL A 281 2.89 3.40 33.32
N SER A 282 2.05 2.96 32.38
CA SER A 282 0.59 3.13 32.43
C SER A 282 -0.08 1.84 32.92
N VAL A 283 -0.76 1.91 34.06
CA VAL A 283 -1.31 0.75 34.78
C VAL A 283 -2.73 0.98 35.26
N ALA A 284 -3.54 -0.07 35.31
CA ALA A 284 -4.93 -0.01 35.74
C ALA A 284 -5.30 -1.14 36.71
N SER A 285 -4.60 -2.28 36.67
CA SER A 285 -4.89 -3.41 37.54
C SER A 285 -4.43 -3.13 38.97
N ALA A 286 -5.21 -3.56 39.96
CA ALA A 286 -4.87 -3.39 41.37
C ALA A 286 -3.54 -4.07 41.75
N ALA A 287 -3.18 -5.17 41.07
CA ALA A 287 -1.93 -5.87 41.29
C ALA A 287 -0.73 -5.06 40.77
N THR A 288 -0.82 -4.50 39.56
CA THR A 288 0.26 -3.64 39.02
C THR A 288 0.40 -2.37 39.80
N LEU A 289 -0.71 -1.75 40.20
CA LEU A 289 -0.71 -0.57 41.07
C LEU A 289 0.05 -0.85 42.36
N LYS A 290 -0.24 -1.97 43.03
CA LYS A 290 0.49 -2.37 44.24
C LYS A 290 1.98 -2.60 43.98
N ASP A 291 2.34 -3.20 42.84
CA ASP A 291 3.74 -3.46 42.49
C ASP A 291 4.50 -2.17 42.16
N VAL A 292 3.87 -1.24 41.44
CA VAL A 292 4.45 0.06 41.07
C VAL A 292 4.55 0.97 42.29
N GLU A 293 3.51 1.07 43.11
CA GLU A 293 3.50 1.88 44.34
C GLU A 293 4.36 1.28 45.46
N GLY A 294 4.55 -0.05 45.46
CA GLY A 294 5.38 -0.76 46.43
C GLY A 294 6.87 -0.77 46.09
N ARG A 295 7.23 -0.45 44.84
CA ARG A 295 8.63 -0.26 44.43
C ARG A 295 9.06 1.17 44.78
N SER A 296 10.21 1.31 45.42
CA SER A 296 10.83 2.62 45.61
C SER A 296 11.11 3.24 44.24
N GLY A 297 10.61 4.45 43.98
CA GLY A 297 11.01 5.28 42.83
C GLY A 297 9.87 5.72 41.90
N TYR A 298 8.78 4.96 41.77
CA TYR A 298 7.66 5.38 40.93
C TYR A 298 6.75 6.37 41.65
N ILE A 299 6.54 7.53 41.03
CA ILE A 299 5.58 8.55 41.48
C ILE A 299 4.40 8.62 40.53
N PHE A 300 3.20 8.79 41.07
CA PHE A 300 2.00 9.00 40.27
C PHE A 300 2.11 10.30 39.49
N VAL A 301 1.91 10.23 38.17
CA VAL A 301 1.90 11.40 37.28
C VAL A 301 0.48 11.88 37.09
N ARG A 302 -0.41 11.01 36.58
CA ARG A 302 -1.81 11.34 36.26
C ARG A 302 -2.66 10.13 35.92
N THR A 303 -3.96 10.37 35.71
CA THR A 303 -4.89 9.42 35.08
C THR A 303 -5.02 9.78 33.60
N GLU A 304 -4.70 8.85 32.71
CA GLU A 304 -4.87 9.02 31.25
C GLU A 304 -6.35 8.95 30.85
N GLY A 305 -7.11 8.08 31.52
CA GLY A 305 -8.55 7.90 31.30
C GLY A 305 -9.04 6.63 31.97
N TYR A 306 -10.12 6.04 31.46
CA TYR A 306 -10.79 4.89 32.08
C TYR A 306 -10.97 3.75 31.06
N ILE A 307 -10.56 2.54 31.47
CA ILE A 307 -10.63 1.30 30.68
C ILE A 307 -11.59 0.30 31.32
N SER A 308 -12.10 -0.65 30.53
CA SER A 308 -12.98 -1.69 31.06
C SER A 308 -12.19 -2.73 31.87
N GLN A 309 -12.78 -3.26 32.94
CA GLN A 309 -12.28 -4.45 33.66
C GLN A 309 -12.98 -5.76 33.24
N LYS A 310 -13.88 -5.69 32.27
CA LYS A 310 -14.54 -6.88 31.72
C LYS A 310 -14.30 -6.95 30.21
N PRO A 311 -14.03 -8.14 29.66
CA PRO A 311 -13.99 -8.33 28.23
C PRO A 311 -15.39 -8.07 27.64
N GLY A 312 -15.43 -7.67 26.37
CA GLY A 312 -16.68 -7.39 25.66
C GLY A 312 -16.45 -7.29 24.15
N PRO A 313 -17.54 -7.23 23.36
CA PRO A 313 -17.42 -6.91 21.94
C PRO A 313 -16.81 -5.51 21.78
N ASN A 314 -15.98 -5.33 20.76
CA ASN A 314 -15.29 -4.07 20.45
C ASN A 314 -14.26 -3.60 21.49
N LEU A 315 -13.73 -4.54 22.28
CA LEU A 315 -12.68 -4.30 23.26
C LEU A 315 -11.40 -5.10 22.91
N LEU A 316 -10.24 -4.46 23.03
CA LEU A 316 -8.92 -5.09 22.95
C LEU A 316 -8.32 -5.21 24.35
N PRO A 317 -7.68 -6.33 24.68
CA PRO A 317 -6.93 -6.45 25.93
C PRO A 317 -5.71 -5.51 25.90
N LEU A 318 -5.53 -4.73 26.97
CA LEU A 318 -4.33 -3.91 27.18
C LEU A 318 -3.40 -4.65 28.14
N TYR A 319 -2.22 -5.00 27.66
CA TYR A 319 -1.23 -5.73 28.44
C TYR A 319 -0.08 -4.83 28.85
N THR A 320 0.49 -5.11 30.02
CA THR A 320 1.78 -4.56 30.47
C THR A 320 2.85 -5.63 30.35
N PHE A 321 3.98 -5.21 29.80
CA PHE A 321 5.19 -5.98 29.54
C PHE A 321 6.33 -5.43 30.40
N TRP A 322 7.32 -6.27 30.71
CA TRP A 322 8.48 -5.92 31.53
C TRP A 322 9.75 -6.50 30.95
N LYS A 323 10.82 -5.72 30.97
CA LYS A 323 12.15 -6.17 30.60
C LYS A 323 13.11 -6.02 31.78
N GLY A 324 13.37 -7.15 32.46
CA GLY A 324 14.17 -7.15 33.68
C GLY A 324 15.60 -6.62 33.52
N ALA A 325 16.20 -6.78 32.34
CA ALA A 325 17.55 -6.26 32.06
C ALA A 325 17.63 -4.73 32.03
N ARG A 326 16.50 -4.05 31.76
CA ARG A 326 16.42 -2.58 31.63
C ARG A 326 15.62 -1.91 32.73
N TYR A 327 14.95 -2.70 33.58
CA TYR A 327 14.01 -2.20 34.56
C TYR A 327 12.89 -1.34 33.98
N ASP A 328 12.34 -1.77 32.85
CA ASP A 328 11.52 -0.95 31.95
C ASP A 328 10.21 -1.66 31.60
N TYR A 329 9.12 -0.87 31.60
CA TYR A 329 7.77 -1.32 31.29
C TYR A 329 7.29 -0.86 29.91
N SER A 330 6.43 -1.67 29.29
CA SER A 330 5.77 -1.28 28.05
C SER A 330 4.30 -1.68 28.07
N ALA A 331 3.43 -0.91 27.42
CA ALA A 331 2.02 -1.24 27.26
C ALA A 331 1.71 -1.50 25.78
N ALA A 332 0.98 -2.58 25.50
CA ALA A 332 0.54 -2.93 24.14
C ALA A 332 -0.84 -3.58 24.14
N ALA A 333 -1.59 -3.38 23.06
CA ALA A 333 -2.97 -3.86 22.95
C ALA A 333 -3.32 -4.44 21.57
N THR A 334 -2.80 -3.84 20.50
CA THR A 334 -3.01 -4.34 19.14
C THR A 334 -2.03 -5.48 18.81
N PRO A 335 -2.36 -6.38 17.86
CA PRO A 335 -1.44 -7.43 17.42
C PRO A 335 -0.06 -6.88 17.00
N GLU A 336 -0.04 -5.71 16.35
CA GLU A 336 1.16 -5.05 15.86
C GLU A 336 2.02 -4.56 17.04
N THR A 337 1.42 -3.87 18.01
CA THR A 337 2.16 -3.35 19.18
C THR A 337 2.63 -4.47 20.10
N VAL A 338 1.85 -5.55 20.25
CA VAL A 338 2.26 -6.75 20.99
C VAL A 338 3.44 -7.44 20.30
N ALA A 339 3.38 -7.65 18.98
CA ALA A 339 4.46 -8.25 18.23
C ALA A 339 5.76 -7.43 18.31
N MET A 340 5.64 -6.10 18.25
CA MET A 340 6.78 -5.18 18.38
C MET A 340 7.45 -5.30 19.75
N VAL A 341 6.68 -5.21 20.85
CA VAL A 341 7.21 -5.30 22.22
C VAL A 341 7.83 -6.67 22.49
N MET A 342 7.25 -7.75 21.94
CA MET A 342 7.83 -9.08 22.04
C MET A 342 9.11 -9.25 21.21
N ALA A 343 9.22 -8.61 20.04
CA ALA A 343 10.41 -8.68 19.20
C ALA A 343 11.66 -8.11 19.89
N VAL A 344 11.47 -7.14 20.79
CA VAL A 344 12.54 -6.56 21.64
C VAL A 344 12.68 -7.25 23.00
N GLN A 345 12.15 -8.47 23.14
CA GLN A 345 12.35 -9.38 24.28
C GLN A 345 11.78 -8.86 25.62
N TYR A 346 10.66 -8.16 25.63
CA TYR A 346 9.92 -7.99 26.87
C TYR A 346 9.12 -9.24 27.21
N ASP A 347 8.99 -9.52 28.50
CA ASP A 347 8.09 -10.52 29.02
C ASP A 347 6.73 -9.87 29.33
N MET A 348 5.65 -10.44 28.81
CA MET A 348 4.30 -10.02 29.20
C MET A 348 4.10 -10.31 30.68
N VAL A 349 3.81 -9.27 31.47
CA VAL A 349 3.59 -9.40 32.91
C VAL A 349 2.14 -9.72 33.19
N ARG A 350 1.23 -8.91 32.64
CA ARG A 350 -0.21 -9.02 32.96
C ARG A 350 -1.11 -8.22 32.03
N LEU A 351 -2.41 -8.46 32.23
CA LEU A 351 -3.51 -7.71 31.64
C LEU A 351 -3.90 -6.56 32.57
N GLU A 352 -3.89 -5.34 32.06
CA GLU A 352 -4.33 -4.14 32.80
C GLU A 352 -5.85 -3.94 32.72
N GLY A 353 -6.44 -4.31 31.58
CA GLY A 353 -7.88 -4.22 31.33
C GLY A 353 -8.16 -4.31 29.84
N TRP A 354 -9.23 -3.66 29.39
CA TRP A 354 -9.62 -3.64 27.99
C TRP A 354 -9.90 -2.22 27.49
N VAL A 355 -9.26 -1.86 26.38
CA VAL A 355 -9.42 -0.60 25.65
C VAL A 355 -10.40 -0.79 24.49
N PHE A 356 -11.02 0.28 24.04
CA PHE A 356 -12.08 0.24 23.02
C PHE A 356 -11.47 0.32 21.62
N ILE A 357 -11.99 -0.46 20.67
CA ILE A 357 -11.50 -0.47 19.29
C ILE A 357 -11.91 0.81 18.56
N SER A 358 -13.04 1.40 18.94
CA SER A 358 -13.55 2.64 18.35
C SER A 358 -14.23 3.52 19.40
N PRO A 359 -14.31 4.84 19.16
CA PRO A 359 -14.98 5.78 20.05
C PRO A 359 -16.50 5.64 20.04
N GLN A 360 -17.09 4.72 19.26
CA GLN A 360 -18.54 4.59 19.16
C GLN A 360 -19.13 3.59 20.16
N GLY A 361 -18.28 2.79 20.85
CA GLY A 361 -18.55 2.14 22.14
C GLY A 361 -19.72 1.14 22.27
N GLU A 362 -20.83 1.28 21.56
CA GLU A 362 -22.07 0.53 21.76
C GLU A 362 -22.75 0.23 20.42
N ASN A 363 -23.02 -1.05 20.17
CA ASN A 363 -23.89 -1.58 19.10
C ASN A 363 -23.47 -1.37 17.64
N VAL A 364 -22.20 -1.62 17.30
CA VAL A 364 -21.95 -2.24 15.99
C VAL A 364 -22.23 -3.74 16.17
N GLN A 365 -23.41 -4.19 15.74
CA GLN A 365 -23.64 -5.62 15.47
C GLN A 365 -22.68 -6.01 14.34
N LEU A 366 -21.46 -6.43 14.71
CA LEU A 366 -20.66 -7.28 13.85
C LEU A 366 -21.46 -8.58 13.74
N ASP A 367 -21.88 -8.93 12.52
CA ASP A 367 -22.60 -10.18 12.24
C ASP A 367 -21.91 -11.34 12.99
N ALA A 368 -22.66 -12.00 13.86
CA ALA A 368 -22.17 -12.85 14.95
C ALA A 368 -21.55 -14.20 14.49
N GLN A 369 -20.95 -14.25 13.29
CA GLN A 369 -20.25 -15.41 12.74
C GLN A 369 -18.78 -15.17 12.40
N GLN A 370 -18.20 -13.98 12.63
CA GLN A 370 -16.75 -13.81 12.53
C GLN A 370 -16.04 -13.95 13.89
N ASP A 371 -15.09 -14.88 13.90
CA ASP A 371 -14.46 -15.54 15.03
C ASP A 371 -13.57 -14.65 15.90
N VAL A 372 -14.07 -14.21 17.06
CA VAL A 372 -13.23 -13.77 18.21
C VAL A 372 -12.99 -14.93 19.20
N ARG A 373 -13.67 -16.08 19.01
CA ARG A 373 -13.53 -17.28 19.86
C ARG A 373 -12.15 -17.98 19.82
N PRO A 374 -11.34 -17.94 18.74
CA PRO A 374 -10.05 -18.62 18.76
C PRO A 374 -9.06 -18.06 19.79
N TRP A 375 -9.19 -16.79 20.19
CA TRP A 375 -8.15 -16.09 20.93
C TRP A 375 -8.27 -16.16 22.45
N ALA A 376 -9.49 -16.23 22.99
CA ALA A 376 -9.69 -16.58 24.39
C ALA A 376 -9.12 -18.00 24.67
N GLY A 377 -9.39 -18.95 23.78
CA GLY A 377 -8.89 -20.32 23.84
C GLY A 377 -7.38 -20.45 23.56
N ALA A 378 -6.83 -19.67 22.63
CA ALA A 378 -5.38 -19.64 22.38
C ALA A 378 -4.62 -19.04 23.57
N SER A 379 -5.18 -18.05 24.27
CA SER A 379 -4.61 -17.54 25.52
C SER A 379 -4.64 -18.64 26.59
N GLU A 380 -5.76 -19.31 26.84
CA GLU A 380 -5.84 -20.40 27.84
C GLU A 380 -4.90 -21.57 27.53
N GLN A 381 -4.75 -21.96 26.25
CA GLN A 381 -3.82 -23.02 25.84
C GLN A 381 -2.35 -22.59 25.97
N PHE A 382 -2.03 -21.34 25.62
CA PHE A 382 -0.73 -20.74 25.89
C PHE A 382 -0.44 -20.69 27.41
N TRP A 383 -1.45 -20.44 28.24
CA TRP A 383 -1.33 -20.40 29.70
C TRP A 383 -1.22 -21.78 30.36
N ALA A 384 -1.91 -22.79 29.83
CA ALA A 384 -1.70 -24.20 30.21
C ALA A 384 -0.26 -24.67 29.87
N LEU A 385 0.37 -24.08 28.85
CA LEU A 385 1.77 -24.31 28.50
C LEU A 385 2.75 -23.55 29.41
N GLN A 386 2.44 -22.31 29.81
CA GLN A 386 3.26 -21.52 30.74
C GLN A 386 3.18 -22.00 32.19
N SER A 387 2.01 -22.47 32.66
CA SER A 387 1.90 -23.11 33.98
C SER A 387 2.68 -24.42 34.06
N LYS A 388 2.75 -25.19 32.96
CA LYS A 388 3.65 -26.34 32.82
C LYS A 388 5.15 -25.96 32.73
N ARG A 389 5.48 -24.75 32.28
CA ARG A 389 6.85 -24.18 32.25
C ARG A 389 7.44 -23.98 33.65
N ALA A 390 6.62 -23.61 34.63
CA ALA A 390 7.05 -23.39 36.02
C ALA A 390 7.49 -24.67 36.76
N GLN A 391 7.22 -25.86 36.20
CA GLN A 391 7.48 -27.16 36.84
C GLN A 391 8.59 -27.99 36.17
N ALA A 392 9.20 -27.52 35.07
CA ALA A 392 10.21 -28.30 34.34
C ALA A 392 11.65 -28.04 34.84
N PRO A 393 12.56 -29.03 34.84
CA PRO A 393 13.96 -28.84 35.21
C PRO A 393 14.71 -27.86 34.26
N PRO A 394 15.59 -26.97 34.77
CA PRO A 394 16.22 -25.88 34.01
C PRO A 394 16.93 -26.31 32.71
N ASP A 395 17.55 -27.49 32.73
CA ASP A 395 18.43 -27.99 31.67
C ASP A 395 17.63 -28.41 30.42
N ARG A 396 16.40 -28.90 30.62
CA ARG A 396 15.46 -29.17 29.50
C ARG A 396 14.80 -27.91 28.99
N GLN A 397 14.73 -26.84 29.79
CA GLN A 397 14.21 -25.55 29.36
C GLN A 397 15.19 -24.88 28.38
N MET A 398 16.50 -24.94 28.64
CA MET A 398 17.52 -24.31 27.79
C MET A 398 17.62 -24.96 26.39
N ALA A 399 17.65 -26.29 26.31
CA ALA A 399 17.73 -26.99 25.01
C ALA A 399 16.47 -26.79 24.14
N ARG A 400 15.29 -26.74 24.77
CA ARG A 400 14.03 -26.47 24.07
C ARG A 400 13.89 -24.99 23.70
N TRP A 401 14.45 -24.08 24.50
CA TRP A 401 14.51 -22.65 24.21
C TRP A 401 15.45 -22.35 23.04
N GLN A 402 16.62 -22.99 22.95
CA GLN A 402 17.54 -22.84 21.81
C GLN A 402 16.89 -23.29 20.49
N GLU A 403 16.14 -24.40 20.48
CA GLU A 403 15.45 -24.88 19.29
C GLU A 403 14.23 -24.01 18.92
N LEU A 404 13.45 -23.54 19.89
CA LEU A 404 12.32 -22.64 19.64
C LEU A 404 12.78 -21.23 19.24
N SER A 405 13.86 -20.72 19.83
CA SER A 405 14.49 -19.46 19.43
C SER A 405 15.04 -19.57 18.01
N ARG A 406 15.64 -20.70 17.62
CA ARG A 406 16.11 -20.92 16.24
C ARG A 406 14.95 -20.91 15.24
N ARG A 407 13.80 -21.50 15.60
CA ARG A 407 12.57 -21.50 14.77
C ARG A 407 11.88 -20.13 14.73
N ALA A 408 11.81 -19.43 15.87
CA ALA A 408 11.22 -18.10 15.96
C ALA A 408 12.08 -17.04 15.25
N SER A 409 13.42 -17.12 15.37
CA SER A 409 14.35 -16.27 14.61
C SER A 409 14.28 -16.55 13.11
N ALA A 410 14.08 -17.80 12.67
CA ALA A 410 13.86 -18.11 11.26
C ALA A 410 12.52 -17.57 10.72
N ALA A 411 11.44 -17.65 11.52
CA ALA A 411 10.13 -17.11 11.18
C ALA A 411 10.09 -15.56 11.23
N ALA A 412 10.80 -14.96 12.19
CA ALA A 412 10.97 -13.52 12.32
C ALA A 412 11.90 -12.96 11.24
N ALA A 413 12.99 -13.64 10.87
CA ALA A 413 13.82 -13.28 9.72
C ALA A 413 13.02 -13.35 8.41
N SER A 414 12.16 -14.36 8.25
CA SER A 414 11.25 -14.48 7.10
C SER A 414 10.20 -13.36 7.07
N SER A 415 9.72 -12.91 8.23
CA SER A 415 8.73 -11.81 8.33
C SER A 415 9.39 -10.43 8.21
N ALA A 416 10.61 -10.26 8.73
CA ALA A 416 11.43 -9.05 8.60
C ALA A 416 11.94 -8.86 7.17
N LEU A 417 12.28 -9.94 6.44
CA LEU A 417 12.59 -9.88 5.00
C LEU A 417 11.37 -9.46 4.15
N VAL A 418 10.15 -9.82 4.57
CA VAL A 418 8.90 -9.37 3.93
C VAL A 418 8.57 -7.91 4.26
N TRP A 419 9.00 -7.42 5.43
CA TRP A 419 8.76 -6.04 5.88
C TRP A 419 9.83 -5.06 5.38
N ALA A 420 11.11 -5.43 5.32
CA ALA A 420 12.18 -4.61 4.74
C ALA A 420 12.01 -4.34 3.23
N ALA A 421 11.17 -5.13 2.55
CA ALA A 421 10.80 -4.91 1.15
C ALA A 421 9.68 -3.85 0.96
N SER A 422 9.21 -3.18 2.02
CA SER A 422 8.01 -2.31 1.97
C SER A 422 8.25 -0.80 1.86
N GLU A 423 9.49 -0.29 1.77
CA GLU A 423 9.77 1.16 1.71
C GLU A 423 9.90 1.70 0.26
N GLN A 424 9.40 2.92 0.04
CA GLN A 424 9.21 3.53 -1.29
C GLN A 424 10.52 4.09 -1.92
N PRO A 425 10.93 3.73 -3.17
CA PRO A 425 12.29 4.04 -3.67
C PRO A 425 12.45 5.26 -4.61
N ASP A 426 11.40 5.78 -5.26
CA ASP A 426 11.60 6.61 -6.48
C ASP A 426 11.90 8.10 -6.26
N ALA A 427 11.80 8.62 -5.04
CA ALA A 427 11.78 10.07 -4.82
C ALA A 427 13.16 10.74 -4.93
N PHE A 428 14.27 10.02 -4.68
CA PHE A 428 15.57 10.65 -4.40
C PHE A 428 16.45 10.90 -5.64
N CYS A 429 16.29 10.18 -6.75
CA CYS A 429 17.02 10.50 -8.00
C CYS A 429 16.65 11.88 -8.59
N GLN A 430 15.48 12.40 -8.22
CA GLN A 430 14.99 13.73 -8.61
C GLN A 430 15.53 14.82 -7.66
N ILE A 431 15.65 14.52 -6.36
CA ILE A 431 16.02 15.46 -5.28
C ILE A 431 17.42 16.09 -5.45
N TRP A 432 18.42 15.33 -5.90
CA TRP A 432 19.81 15.83 -5.98
C TRP A 432 20.17 16.57 -7.28
N LYS A 433 19.20 16.75 -8.19
CA LYS A 433 19.38 17.50 -9.46
C LYS A 433 19.48 19.03 -9.26
N LEU A 434 19.36 19.56 -8.03
CA LEU A 434 19.16 21.01 -7.80
C LEU A 434 20.32 21.80 -7.14
N GLU A 435 21.41 21.18 -6.65
CA GLU A 435 22.58 21.92 -6.14
C GLU A 435 23.78 21.93 -7.10
N PRO A 436 24.27 23.08 -7.62
CA PRO A 436 25.32 23.11 -8.66
C PRO A 436 26.76 22.84 -8.20
N LYS A 437 27.14 23.23 -6.97
CA LYS A 437 28.57 23.38 -6.59
C LYS A 437 29.25 22.13 -6.00
N ARG A 438 28.50 21.10 -5.58
CA ARG A 438 29.05 19.79 -5.14
C ARG A 438 29.13 18.73 -6.25
N ARG A 439 28.78 19.08 -7.50
CA ARG A 439 28.48 18.13 -8.61
C ARG A 439 29.65 17.41 -9.29
N GLN A 440 30.88 17.89 -9.20
CA GLN A 440 31.96 17.22 -9.94
C GLN A 440 32.56 16.06 -9.16
N ASN A 441 32.81 16.24 -7.85
CA ASN A 441 33.49 15.23 -7.05
C ASN A 441 32.56 14.09 -6.61
N PHE A 442 31.33 14.36 -6.18
CA PHE A 442 30.41 13.30 -5.71
C PHE A 442 30.14 12.22 -6.76
N TRP A 443 29.95 12.60 -8.03
CA TRP A 443 29.69 11.63 -9.10
C TRP A 443 30.97 10.91 -9.57
N GLN A 444 32.14 11.54 -9.42
CA GLN A 444 33.45 10.90 -9.65
C GLN A 444 33.89 10.03 -8.45
N GLU A 445 33.33 10.23 -7.27
CA GLU A 445 33.65 9.46 -6.07
C GLU A 445 32.63 8.33 -5.82
N CYS A 446 31.34 8.55 -6.08
CA CYS A 446 30.27 7.59 -5.80
C CYS A 446 29.73 6.86 -7.06
N CYS A 447 30.08 7.27 -8.28
CA CYS A 447 29.63 6.64 -9.56
C CYS A 447 30.76 6.46 -10.60
N ASP A 448 32.04 6.47 -10.22
CA ASP A 448 33.16 6.25 -11.16
C ASP A 448 33.28 4.78 -11.56
N LEU A 449 32.80 4.49 -12.78
CA LEU A 449 32.80 3.17 -13.41
C LEU A 449 34.20 2.58 -13.68
N THR A 450 35.28 3.36 -13.50
CA THR A 450 36.66 2.87 -13.71
C THR A 450 37.32 2.33 -12.44
N ARG A 451 36.73 2.62 -11.26
CA ARG A 451 37.08 2.03 -9.97
C ARG A 451 36.03 0.98 -9.63
N PHE A 452 36.29 -0.26 -10.08
CA PHE A 452 35.39 -1.42 -9.98
C PHE A 452 35.00 -1.83 -8.54
N ASP A 453 35.54 -1.14 -7.56
CA ASP A 453 35.39 -1.33 -6.13
C ASP A 453 34.12 -0.67 -5.56
N VAL A 454 33.44 0.22 -6.29
CA VAL A 454 32.21 0.88 -5.79
C VAL A 454 31.22 1.25 -6.90
N LEU A 455 30.38 0.29 -7.28
CA LEU A 455 29.02 0.59 -7.74
C LEU A 455 28.18 0.90 -6.50
N GLY A 456 28.33 2.15 -6.02
CA GLY A 456 27.73 2.66 -4.79
C GLY A 456 28.59 2.38 -3.56
N ASN A 457 29.35 3.36 -3.08
CA ASN A 457 29.92 3.31 -1.73
C ASN A 457 28.75 3.19 -0.74
N GLN A 458 28.78 2.21 0.17
CA GLN A 458 27.80 2.11 1.26
C GLN A 458 27.77 3.39 2.11
N GLU A 459 28.86 4.16 2.18
CA GLU A 459 28.85 5.50 2.79
C GLU A 459 28.06 6.53 1.96
N CYS A 460 28.02 6.39 0.63
CA CYS A 460 27.24 7.28 -0.25
C CYS A 460 25.75 6.88 -0.32
N PHE A 461 25.42 5.60 -0.14
CA PHE A 461 24.04 5.07 -0.26
C PHE A 461 23.69 4.04 0.83
N PRO A 462 23.80 4.37 2.13
CA PRO A 462 23.71 3.39 3.22
C PRO A 462 22.34 2.73 3.39
N THR A 463 21.29 3.29 2.79
CA THR A 463 19.88 2.87 2.98
C THR A 463 19.17 2.49 1.69
N TRP A 464 19.87 2.41 0.55
CA TRP A 464 19.23 2.21 -0.76
C TRP A 464 19.11 0.73 -1.18
N PRO A 465 18.00 0.33 -1.85
CA PRO A 465 17.97 -0.88 -2.65
C PRO A 465 18.92 -0.73 -3.84
N ALA A 466 19.94 -1.59 -3.98
CA ALA A 466 21.00 -1.30 -4.94
C ALA A 466 20.69 -1.51 -6.43
N TRP A 467 19.43 -1.76 -6.82
CA TRP A 467 19.06 -1.64 -8.22
C TRP A 467 18.77 -0.18 -8.61
N ASP A 468 18.45 0.69 -7.65
CA ASP A 468 18.22 2.12 -7.83
C ASP A 468 19.53 2.90 -8.07
N ILE A 469 20.63 2.48 -7.44
CA ILE A 469 21.96 3.12 -7.56
C ILE A 469 22.47 3.08 -9.02
N PRO A 470 22.43 1.93 -9.74
CA PRO A 470 22.76 1.88 -11.17
C PRO A 470 21.85 2.73 -12.06
N VAL A 471 20.54 2.80 -11.77
CA VAL A 471 19.59 3.63 -12.52
C VAL A 471 19.91 5.12 -12.34
N CYS A 472 20.25 5.53 -11.10
CA CYS A 472 20.65 6.90 -10.79
C CYS A 472 22.00 7.28 -11.42
N CYS A 473 23.04 6.42 -11.31
CA CYS A 473 24.34 6.68 -11.92
C CYS A 473 24.28 6.68 -13.47
N ALA A 474 23.41 5.87 -14.09
CA ALA A 474 23.25 5.80 -15.55
C ALA A 474 22.51 7.02 -16.16
N ALA A 475 21.72 7.75 -15.38
CA ALA A 475 20.93 8.89 -15.86
C ALA A 475 21.78 10.09 -16.34
N LYS A 476 23.00 10.27 -15.80
CA LYS A 476 23.90 11.41 -16.14
C LYS A 476 24.52 11.32 -17.55
N GLY A 477 24.50 10.15 -18.18
CA GLY A 477 25.04 9.96 -19.54
C GLY A 477 24.20 10.56 -20.67
N ARG A 478 23.03 11.15 -20.37
CA ARG A 478 22.05 11.59 -21.37
C ARG A 478 22.08 13.12 -21.55
N GLY A 479 22.19 13.57 -22.80
CA GLY A 479 22.02 14.98 -23.14
C GLY A 479 20.56 15.43 -22.95
N GLY A 480 20.34 16.62 -22.38
CA GLY A 480 19.03 17.11 -21.91
C GLY A 480 17.89 17.20 -22.93
N PHE A 481 18.14 17.01 -24.23
CA PHE A 481 17.09 17.04 -25.26
C PHE A 481 16.24 15.76 -25.31
N GLN A 482 16.80 14.60 -24.96
CA GLN A 482 16.03 13.34 -24.89
C GLN A 482 15.15 13.25 -23.62
N GLU A 483 15.56 13.87 -22.51
CA GLU A 483 14.77 13.93 -21.27
C GLU A 483 13.52 14.82 -21.40
N LEU A 484 13.64 15.98 -22.05
CA LEU A 484 12.50 16.89 -22.29
C LEU A 484 11.44 16.24 -23.20
N TRP A 485 11.88 15.47 -24.21
CA TRP A 485 10.98 14.72 -25.10
C TRP A 485 10.25 13.59 -24.37
N HIS A 486 10.88 12.97 -23.36
CA HIS A 486 10.27 11.95 -22.52
C HIS A 486 9.22 12.50 -21.54
N LEU A 487 9.50 13.62 -20.89
CA LEU A 487 8.58 14.25 -19.93
C LEU A 487 7.28 14.72 -20.59
N LEU A 488 7.38 15.28 -21.81
CA LEU A 488 6.22 15.70 -22.59
C LEU A 488 5.34 14.52 -23.06
N LEU A 489 5.93 13.36 -23.36
CA LEU A 489 5.18 12.17 -23.80
C LEU A 489 4.58 11.38 -22.62
N GLN A 490 5.21 11.35 -21.46
CA GLN A 490 4.66 10.69 -20.27
C GLN A 490 3.40 11.39 -19.76
N GLY A 491 3.38 12.73 -19.66
CA GLY A 491 2.19 13.46 -19.20
C GLY A 491 0.99 13.40 -20.16
N LEU A 492 1.22 13.20 -21.45
CA LEU A 492 0.17 13.13 -22.48
C LEU A 492 -0.36 11.71 -22.74
N LEU A 493 0.45 10.67 -22.47
CA LEU A 493 0.07 9.26 -22.70
C LEU A 493 -0.31 8.51 -21.42
N TRP A 494 0.03 9.05 -20.23
CA TRP A 494 -0.27 8.48 -18.92
C TRP A 494 -1.16 9.41 -18.09
N ALA A 495 -2.30 9.83 -18.65
CA ALA A 495 -3.40 10.18 -17.76
C ALA A 495 -3.59 8.96 -16.81
N PRO A 496 -3.57 9.15 -15.47
CA PRO A 496 -3.79 8.04 -14.56
C PRO A 496 -5.02 7.30 -15.05
N MET A 497 -4.96 5.97 -15.16
CA MET A 497 -6.13 5.16 -15.48
C MET A 497 -7.19 5.51 -14.45
N SER A 498 -8.02 6.49 -14.77
CA SER A 498 -9.15 6.89 -13.93
C SER A 498 -10.02 5.66 -13.97
N ILE A 499 -10.01 4.91 -12.86
CA ILE A 499 -10.79 3.70 -12.72
C ILE A 499 -12.20 4.06 -13.18
N PRO A 500 -12.71 3.43 -14.25
CA PRO A 500 -13.99 3.82 -14.79
C PRO A 500 -15.06 3.60 -13.70
N PRO A 501 -16.17 4.35 -13.73
CA PRO A 501 -17.21 4.29 -12.69
C PRO A 501 -17.57 2.84 -12.33
N SER A 502 -17.94 2.60 -11.07
CA SER A 502 -18.05 1.27 -10.42
C SER A 502 -18.75 0.17 -11.25
N GLU A 503 -19.67 0.54 -12.15
CA GLU A 503 -20.35 -0.37 -13.06
C GLU A 503 -19.41 -0.99 -14.12
N ALA A 504 -18.50 -0.20 -14.69
CA ALA A 504 -17.47 -0.66 -15.62
C ALA A 504 -16.37 -1.46 -14.89
N ALA A 505 -16.09 -1.10 -13.63
CA ALA A 505 -15.10 -1.78 -12.82
C ALA A 505 -15.43 -3.28 -12.66
N SER A 506 -16.71 -3.65 -12.55
CA SER A 506 -17.15 -5.05 -12.44
C SER A 506 -16.80 -5.94 -13.65
N LYS A 507 -16.50 -5.33 -14.81
CA LYS A 507 -16.19 -6.01 -16.08
C LYS A 507 -14.69 -6.14 -16.35
N ILE A 508 -13.88 -5.89 -15.34
CA ILE A 508 -12.43 -5.95 -15.47
C ILE A 508 -11.94 -7.36 -15.09
N LEU A 509 -11.13 -7.96 -15.94
CA LEU A 509 -10.49 -9.25 -15.73
C LEU A 509 -8.97 -9.09 -15.78
N GLY A 510 -8.31 -9.34 -14.65
CA GLY A 510 -6.85 -9.34 -14.57
C GLY A 510 -6.25 -10.73 -14.56
N MET A 511 -5.08 -10.91 -15.17
CA MET A 511 -4.20 -12.05 -14.91
C MET A 511 -2.86 -11.55 -14.38
N VAL A 512 -2.39 -12.11 -13.27
CA VAL A 512 -1.09 -11.77 -12.67
C VAL A 512 -0.17 -12.99 -12.71
N THR A 513 1.05 -12.84 -13.24
CA THR A 513 2.05 -13.92 -13.40
C THR A 513 3.43 -13.48 -12.95
N TYR A 514 4.29 -14.38 -12.44
CA TYR A 514 5.66 -14.04 -11.98
C TYR A 514 6.77 -14.69 -12.78
N HIS A 515 6.45 -15.67 -13.61
CA HIS A 515 7.43 -16.45 -14.35
C HIS A 515 7.03 -16.59 -15.82
N LYS A 516 8.00 -16.69 -16.73
CA LYS A 516 7.78 -16.68 -18.18
C LYS A 516 6.78 -17.73 -18.65
N THR A 517 6.82 -18.94 -18.09
CA THR A 517 5.81 -19.99 -18.38
C THR A 517 4.38 -19.55 -18.06
N GLY A 518 4.16 -18.92 -16.91
CA GLY A 518 2.85 -18.39 -16.52
C GLY A 518 2.45 -17.21 -17.40
N THR A 519 3.41 -16.33 -17.71
CA THR A 519 3.23 -15.21 -18.65
C THR A 519 2.80 -15.72 -20.02
N THR A 520 3.48 -16.74 -20.59
CA THR A 520 3.11 -17.32 -21.88
C THR A 520 1.73 -17.96 -21.84
N LEU A 521 1.39 -18.71 -20.77
CA LEU A 521 0.05 -19.28 -20.62
C LEU A 521 -1.02 -18.18 -20.55
N ALA A 522 -0.82 -17.15 -19.72
CA ALA A 522 -1.76 -16.04 -19.60
C ALA A 522 -1.90 -15.26 -20.91
N SER A 523 -0.79 -14.96 -21.59
CA SER A 523 -0.79 -14.30 -22.89
C SER A 523 -1.54 -15.13 -23.95
N PHE A 524 -1.42 -16.45 -23.93
CA PHE A 524 -2.18 -17.33 -24.81
C PHE A 524 -3.68 -17.30 -24.48
N LEU A 525 -4.03 -17.50 -23.21
CA LEU A 525 -5.42 -17.52 -22.76
C LEU A 525 -6.14 -16.20 -23.07
N VAL A 526 -5.42 -15.08 -23.03
CA VAL A 526 -5.98 -13.74 -23.21
C VAL A 526 -5.83 -13.21 -24.65
N CYS A 527 -4.69 -13.38 -25.34
CA CYS A 527 -4.38 -12.52 -26.49
C CYS A 527 -3.44 -13.03 -27.63
N GLU A 528 -3.22 -14.33 -27.82
CA GLU A 528 -2.26 -14.72 -28.87
C GLU A 528 -2.82 -14.59 -30.29
N GLY A 529 -2.34 -13.59 -31.04
CA GLY A 529 -2.75 -13.32 -32.44
C GLY A 529 -4.17 -12.75 -32.61
N GLY A 530 -4.87 -12.50 -31.51
CA GLY A 530 -6.27 -12.08 -31.45
C GLY A 530 -6.84 -12.37 -30.06
N PRO A 531 -8.17 -12.25 -29.84
CA PRO A 531 -8.83 -12.70 -28.61
C PRO A 531 -8.49 -14.17 -28.29
N GLY A 532 -7.81 -14.41 -27.18
CA GLY A 532 -7.51 -15.76 -26.70
C GLY A 532 -8.78 -16.51 -26.25
N PRO A 533 -8.70 -17.83 -26.00
CA PRO A 533 -9.87 -18.63 -25.63
C PRO A 533 -10.64 -18.09 -24.42
N LEU A 534 -9.93 -17.57 -23.42
CA LEU A 534 -10.55 -17.02 -22.22
C LEU A 534 -11.29 -15.71 -22.50
N THR A 535 -10.70 -14.88 -23.37
CA THR A 535 -11.32 -13.65 -23.85
C THR A 535 -12.59 -13.96 -24.64
N LYS A 536 -12.55 -14.95 -25.54
CA LYS A 536 -13.74 -15.41 -26.29
C LYS A 536 -14.80 -16.02 -25.38
N PHE A 537 -14.41 -16.75 -24.34
CA PHE A 537 -15.35 -17.34 -23.39
C PHE A 537 -16.07 -16.26 -22.58
N PHE A 538 -15.34 -15.20 -22.20
CA PHE A 538 -15.89 -14.10 -21.42
C PHE A 538 -16.77 -13.15 -22.26
N LEU A 539 -16.32 -12.82 -23.47
CA LEU A 539 -17.07 -11.99 -24.42
C LEU A 539 -18.21 -12.80 -25.04
N GLN A 540 -19.45 -12.39 -24.80
CA GLN A 540 -20.58 -13.29 -25.01
C GLN A 540 -20.87 -13.66 -26.47
N GLU A 541 -20.38 -12.90 -27.47
CA GLU A 541 -20.50 -13.20 -28.90
C GLU A 541 -19.24 -12.79 -29.70
N PRO A 542 -18.58 -13.74 -30.41
CA PRO A 542 -17.39 -13.44 -31.23
C PRO A 542 -17.64 -12.50 -32.42
N SER A 543 -18.89 -12.43 -32.90
CA SER A 543 -19.29 -11.65 -34.09
C SER A 543 -19.32 -10.13 -33.85
N GLU A 544 -19.23 -9.67 -32.61
CA GLU A 544 -19.23 -8.24 -32.23
C GLU A 544 -17.82 -7.68 -32.00
N LEU A 545 -16.77 -8.53 -32.14
CA LEU A 545 -15.37 -8.09 -32.09
C LEU A 545 -14.97 -7.54 -33.47
N GLU A 546 -15.32 -6.28 -33.75
CA GLU A 546 -14.58 -5.53 -34.78
C GLU A 546 -13.10 -5.48 -34.38
N ASN A 547 -12.23 -5.63 -35.38
CA ASN A 547 -10.78 -5.69 -35.22
C ASN A 547 -10.34 -4.63 -34.19
N PRO A 548 -9.80 -5.05 -33.02
CA PRO A 548 -9.44 -4.10 -31.99
C PRO A 548 -8.50 -3.09 -32.64
N GLY A 549 -8.81 -1.80 -32.49
CA GLY A 549 -7.76 -0.81 -32.59
C GLY A 549 -6.69 -1.29 -31.65
N THR A 550 -5.58 -1.81 -32.20
CA THR A 550 -4.46 -2.26 -31.41
C THR A 550 -4.03 -1.00 -30.69
N LEU A 551 -4.41 -0.85 -29.42
CA LEU A 551 -3.55 -0.09 -28.54
C LEU A 551 -2.31 -0.96 -28.47
N VAL A 552 -1.40 -0.72 -29.42
CA VAL A 552 -0.03 -1.14 -29.33
C VAL A 552 0.40 -0.47 -28.04
N LEU A 553 0.34 -1.21 -26.93
CA LEU A 553 1.29 -0.93 -25.90
C LEU A 553 2.62 -0.99 -26.63
N HIS A 554 3.24 0.18 -26.77
CA HIS A 554 4.68 0.21 -26.81
C HIS A 554 5.09 -0.73 -25.69
N GLY A 555 5.65 -1.89 -26.05
CA GLY A 555 6.38 -2.68 -25.09
C GLY A 555 7.43 -1.72 -24.59
N VAL A 556 7.19 -1.09 -23.44
CA VAL A 556 8.23 -0.34 -22.73
C VAL A 556 9.17 -1.34 -22.04
N GLY A 557 9.13 -2.62 -22.42
CA GLY A 557 10.30 -3.47 -22.47
C GLY A 557 11.17 -3.11 -23.68
N VAL A 558 11.65 -1.87 -23.76
CA VAL A 558 12.65 -1.52 -24.77
C VAL A 558 13.98 -2.08 -24.27
N HIS A 559 14.30 -3.30 -24.69
CA HIS A 559 15.70 -3.70 -24.82
C HIS A 559 16.31 -2.84 -25.94
N GLN A 560 16.55 -1.55 -25.70
CA GLN A 560 17.41 -0.80 -26.60
C GLN A 560 18.80 -1.36 -26.37
N ALA A 561 19.28 -2.16 -27.33
CA ALA A 561 20.70 -2.42 -27.45
C ALA A 561 21.40 -1.06 -27.35
N PRO A 562 22.37 -0.88 -26.45
CA PRO A 562 22.99 0.42 -26.23
C PRO A 562 23.61 0.88 -27.55
N ARG A 563 23.03 1.92 -28.18
CA ARG A 563 23.50 2.44 -29.47
C ARG A 563 24.89 3.11 -29.39
N SER A 564 25.55 3.10 -28.22
CA SER A 564 26.80 3.82 -27.97
C SER A 564 27.75 3.17 -26.94
N GLY A 565 27.55 1.90 -26.56
CA GLY A 565 28.45 1.23 -25.60
C GLY A 565 28.35 1.72 -24.15
N GLN A 566 27.40 2.61 -23.81
CA GLN A 566 27.05 2.91 -22.42
C GLN A 566 25.81 2.11 -21.99
N PRO A 567 25.87 1.40 -20.85
CA PRO A 567 24.74 0.62 -20.34
C PRO A 567 23.61 1.56 -19.90
N SER A 568 22.47 1.55 -20.60
CA SER A 568 21.23 2.13 -20.05
C SER A 568 20.48 1.02 -19.31
N ILE A 569 20.59 1.01 -17.97
CA ILE A 569 19.76 0.15 -17.14
C ILE A 569 18.41 0.85 -17.01
N TRP A 570 17.41 0.37 -17.75
CA TRP A 570 16.02 0.75 -17.52
C TRP A 570 15.44 -0.22 -16.50
N PRO A 571 14.62 0.24 -15.53
CA PRO A 571 13.82 -0.69 -14.76
C PRO A 571 12.98 -1.53 -15.72
N TYR A 572 13.11 -2.85 -15.58
CA TYR A 572 12.50 -3.79 -16.49
C TYR A 572 11.07 -4.07 -16.05
N TYR A 573 10.12 -3.57 -16.83
CA TYR A 573 8.70 -3.82 -16.64
C TYR A 573 8.18 -4.72 -17.76
N GLN A 574 7.47 -5.79 -17.40
CA GLN A 574 6.68 -6.58 -18.36
C GLN A 574 5.20 -6.53 -17.98
N ALA A 575 4.61 -5.33 -18.00
CA ALA A 575 3.16 -5.20 -18.00
C ALA A 575 2.65 -5.35 -19.45
N TYR A 576 1.81 -6.35 -19.71
CA TYR A 576 1.13 -6.55 -20.99
C TYR A 576 -0.35 -6.23 -20.83
N VAL A 577 -0.69 -4.95 -20.73
CA VAL A 577 -2.10 -4.56 -20.75
C VAL A 577 -2.64 -4.76 -22.16
N ARG A 578 -3.81 -5.35 -22.33
CA ARG A 578 -4.49 -5.37 -23.62
C ARG A 578 -5.95 -5.01 -23.42
N TRP A 579 -6.55 -4.42 -24.44
CA TRP A 579 -7.87 -3.81 -24.31
C TRP A 579 -8.80 -4.45 -25.32
N TYR A 580 -9.92 -4.99 -24.83
CA TYR A 580 -10.94 -5.63 -25.66
C TYR A 580 -12.30 -5.03 -25.35
N SER A 581 -12.59 -3.87 -25.92
CA SER A 581 -13.90 -3.23 -25.76
C SER A 581 -14.89 -3.77 -26.78
N ASP A 582 -16.07 -4.18 -26.31
CA ASP A 582 -17.26 -4.31 -27.15
C ASP A 582 -17.87 -2.90 -27.33
N LEU A 583 -17.65 -2.30 -28.49
CA LEU A 583 -18.11 -0.95 -28.81
C LEU A 583 -19.58 -0.92 -29.26
N SER A 584 -20.16 -2.08 -29.60
CA SER A 584 -21.50 -2.16 -30.21
C SER A 584 -22.63 -1.80 -29.24
N ARG A 585 -22.40 -1.92 -27.92
CA ARG A 585 -23.41 -1.72 -26.87
C ARG A 585 -23.32 -0.40 -26.08
N GLY A 586 -22.69 0.63 -26.65
CA GLY A 586 -22.76 1.99 -26.06
C GLY A 586 -21.98 2.18 -24.76
N GLY A 587 -20.78 1.57 -24.63
CA GLY A 587 -19.75 2.07 -23.72
C GLY A 587 -19.41 1.25 -22.47
N SER A 588 -19.86 0.00 -22.34
CA SER A 588 -19.49 -0.85 -21.20
C SER A 588 -18.62 -2.05 -21.62
N GLY A 589 -17.45 -1.73 -22.19
CA GLY A 589 -16.45 -2.71 -22.62
C GLY A 589 -15.95 -3.58 -21.46
N VAL A 590 -15.48 -4.78 -21.81
CA VAL A 590 -14.72 -5.63 -20.89
C VAL A 590 -13.26 -5.19 -20.95
N HIS A 591 -12.57 -5.14 -19.82
CA HIS A 591 -11.15 -4.82 -19.80
C HIS A 591 -10.37 -6.04 -19.36
N MET A 592 -9.51 -6.61 -20.22
CA MET A 592 -8.71 -7.79 -19.88
C MET A 592 -7.22 -7.48 -19.87
N PHE A 593 -6.63 -7.35 -18.68
CA PHE A 593 -5.20 -7.05 -18.56
C PHE A 593 -4.38 -8.26 -18.11
N HIS A 594 -3.14 -8.32 -18.57
CA HIS A 594 -2.15 -9.28 -18.11
C HIS A 594 -0.92 -8.55 -17.55
N LEU A 595 -0.63 -8.76 -16.27
CA LEU A 595 0.50 -8.14 -15.59
C LEU A 595 1.51 -9.23 -15.25
N ALA A 596 2.72 -9.12 -15.81
CA ALA A 596 3.82 -9.98 -15.42
C ALA A 596 4.73 -9.23 -14.43
N LYS A 597 4.91 -9.83 -13.26
CA LYS A 597 5.75 -9.34 -12.16
C LYS A 597 5.36 -7.92 -11.71
N PRO A 598 4.08 -7.67 -11.34
CA PRO A 598 3.67 -6.35 -10.89
C PRO A 598 4.57 -5.90 -9.73
N LEU A 599 4.99 -4.64 -9.78
CA LEU A 599 5.77 -3.99 -8.73
C LEU A 599 4.83 -3.38 -7.68
N GLN A 600 5.40 -3.04 -6.53
CA GLN A 600 4.68 -2.48 -5.39
C GLN A 600 3.86 -1.20 -5.71
N GLN A 601 4.27 -0.39 -6.68
CA GLN A 601 3.50 0.79 -7.11
C GLN A 601 2.27 0.43 -7.94
N GLU A 602 2.37 -0.56 -8.83
CA GLU A 602 1.22 -1.09 -9.57
C GLU A 602 0.31 -1.91 -8.65
N GLU A 603 0.86 -2.50 -7.59
CA GLU A 603 0.10 -3.21 -6.55
C GLU A 603 -0.91 -2.30 -5.84
N LEU A 604 -0.63 -1.01 -5.65
CA LEU A 604 -1.59 -0.06 -5.09
C LEU A 604 -2.80 0.11 -6.01
N GLN A 605 -2.58 0.29 -7.31
CA GLN A 605 -3.67 0.44 -8.29
C GLN A 605 -4.45 -0.87 -8.51
N LEU A 606 -3.75 -2.00 -8.56
CA LEU A 606 -4.36 -3.33 -8.62
C LEU A 606 -5.19 -3.63 -7.38
N GLN A 607 -4.69 -3.25 -6.21
CA GLN A 607 -5.37 -3.45 -4.95
C GLN A 607 -6.60 -2.55 -4.87
N GLU A 608 -6.45 -1.26 -5.16
CA GLU A 608 -7.57 -0.32 -5.25
C GLU A 608 -8.64 -0.81 -6.22
N LEU A 609 -8.23 -1.37 -7.36
CA LEU A 609 -9.15 -1.96 -8.33
C LEU A 609 -9.94 -3.13 -7.71
N VAL A 610 -9.24 -4.08 -7.08
CA VAL A 610 -9.86 -5.27 -6.47
C VAL A 610 -10.73 -4.88 -5.26
N ASP A 611 -10.26 -3.97 -4.40
CA ASP A 611 -10.90 -3.54 -3.16
C ASP A 611 -12.08 -2.60 -3.40
N ALA A 612 -12.02 -1.76 -4.44
CA ALA A 612 -13.15 -0.96 -4.91
C ALA A 612 -14.28 -1.83 -5.50
N GLY A 613 -14.13 -3.16 -5.46
CA GLY A 613 -15.08 -4.08 -6.06
C GLY A 613 -15.04 -4.03 -7.59
N GLY A 614 -13.91 -3.64 -8.17
CA GLY A 614 -13.63 -3.74 -9.58
C GLY A 614 -13.15 -5.13 -9.96
N GLY A 615 -13.98 -5.85 -10.71
CA GLY A 615 -13.52 -6.97 -11.53
C GLY A 615 -13.20 -8.27 -10.80
N ARG A 616 -12.51 -9.15 -11.51
CA ARG A 616 -12.01 -10.46 -11.08
C ARG A 616 -10.56 -10.62 -11.51
N MET A 617 -9.75 -11.30 -10.71
CA MET A 617 -8.34 -11.52 -11.01
C MET A 617 -7.99 -12.99 -10.93
N ILE A 618 -7.21 -13.48 -11.88
CA ILE A 618 -6.56 -14.79 -11.83
C ILE A 618 -5.09 -14.57 -11.48
N HIS A 619 -4.70 -15.04 -10.30
CA HIS A 619 -3.34 -14.96 -9.79
C HIS A 619 -2.63 -16.29 -10.04
N LEU A 620 -1.78 -16.34 -11.08
CA LEU A 620 -1.02 -17.53 -11.46
C LEU A 620 0.30 -17.58 -10.70
N VAL A 621 0.37 -18.51 -9.75
CA VAL A 621 1.50 -18.71 -8.85
C VAL A 621 2.23 -20.02 -9.16
N ARG A 622 3.44 -20.17 -8.62
CA ARG A 622 4.26 -21.37 -8.82
C ARG A 622 5.14 -21.57 -7.60
N ARG A 623 5.31 -22.82 -7.16
CA ARG A 623 6.29 -23.17 -6.11
C ARG A 623 7.64 -22.48 -6.37
N ALA A 624 8.24 -21.90 -5.34
CA ALA A 624 9.51 -21.20 -5.38
C ALA A 624 10.60 -22.08 -6.00
N SER A 625 10.69 -23.36 -5.58
CA SER A 625 11.64 -24.32 -6.17
C SER A 625 11.43 -24.52 -7.67
N ALA A 626 10.18 -24.50 -8.13
CA ALA A 626 9.84 -24.65 -9.54
C ALA A 626 10.06 -23.35 -10.34
N VAL A 627 9.97 -22.17 -9.71
CA VAL A 627 10.42 -20.90 -10.31
C VAL A 627 11.93 -20.96 -10.58
N VAL A 628 12.73 -21.35 -9.57
CA VAL A 628 14.20 -21.46 -9.69
C VAL A 628 14.61 -22.46 -10.77
N VAL A 629 14.14 -23.70 -10.72
CA VAL A 629 14.54 -24.73 -11.71
C VAL A 629 14.16 -24.31 -13.13
N SER A 630 13.00 -23.69 -13.30
CA SER A 630 12.53 -23.25 -14.61
C SER A 630 13.33 -22.05 -15.12
N GLY A 631 13.64 -21.08 -14.25
CA GLY A 631 14.47 -19.92 -14.56
C GLY A 631 15.88 -20.35 -14.95
N TYR A 632 16.48 -21.28 -14.20
CA TYR A 632 17.84 -21.76 -14.43
C TYR A 632 17.95 -22.39 -15.82
N ARG A 633 17.07 -23.36 -16.13
CA ARG A 633 17.01 -23.98 -17.46
C ARG A 633 16.73 -22.95 -18.56
N TYR A 634 15.85 -22.00 -18.29
CA TYR A 634 15.47 -20.98 -19.25
C TYR A 634 16.66 -20.10 -19.62
N HIS A 635 17.40 -19.57 -18.64
CA HIS A 635 18.57 -18.73 -18.85
C HIS A 635 19.82 -19.52 -19.29
N LEU A 636 19.90 -20.82 -18.97
CA LEU A 636 21.00 -21.69 -19.41
C LEU A 636 20.93 -22.00 -20.90
N LYS A 637 19.72 -22.24 -21.42
CA LYS A 637 19.54 -22.37 -22.86
C LYS A 637 19.97 -21.06 -23.48
N LYS A 638 20.79 -21.13 -24.54
CA LYS A 638 20.92 -20.02 -25.49
C LYS A 638 19.56 -19.81 -26.14
N VAL A 639 18.66 -19.15 -25.43
CA VAL A 639 17.52 -18.51 -26.05
C VAL A 639 18.12 -17.53 -27.04
N ASP A 640 17.47 -17.39 -28.19
CA ASP A 640 17.83 -16.41 -29.20
C ASP A 640 18.40 -15.15 -28.52
N PRO A 641 19.66 -14.75 -28.78
CA PRO A 641 20.32 -13.64 -28.08
C PRO A 641 19.45 -12.38 -28.03
N GLU A 642 18.55 -12.22 -29.00
CA GLU A 642 17.60 -11.11 -29.09
C GLU A 642 16.52 -11.12 -27.99
N SER A 643 16.19 -12.27 -27.41
CA SER A 643 15.03 -12.44 -26.51
C SER A 643 15.28 -12.14 -25.03
N GLU A 644 16.53 -12.20 -24.56
CA GLU A 644 16.94 -11.88 -23.18
C GLU A 644 18.31 -11.19 -23.16
N MET A 645 18.48 -10.12 -23.94
CA MET A 645 19.80 -9.45 -24.12
C MET A 645 20.52 -9.11 -22.80
N TRP A 646 19.77 -8.89 -21.71
CA TRP A 646 20.34 -8.60 -20.40
C TRP A 646 21.22 -9.72 -19.85
N THR A 647 20.99 -10.99 -20.23
CA THR A 647 21.83 -12.11 -19.79
C THR A 647 23.24 -12.03 -20.35
N GLU A 648 23.47 -11.23 -21.38
CA GLU A 648 24.77 -11.06 -22.05
C GLU A 648 25.50 -9.77 -21.65
N PHE A 649 24.93 -8.95 -20.77
CA PHE A 649 25.58 -7.73 -20.28
C PHE A 649 26.75 -8.06 -19.34
N ARG A 650 27.91 -7.42 -19.57
CA ARG A 650 29.14 -7.62 -18.77
C ARG A 650 29.63 -6.38 -18.03
N ASN A 651 29.20 -5.18 -18.44
CA ASN A 651 29.76 -3.94 -17.93
C ASN A 651 28.68 -2.86 -17.78
N PRO A 652 28.03 -2.77 -16.60
CA PRO A 652 28.07 -3.75 -15.51
C PRO A 652 27.27 -5.01 -15.86
N PRO A 653 27.54 -6.16 -15.22
CA PRO A 653 26.72 -7.33 -15.39
C PRO A 653 25.33 -7.14 -14.77
N SER A 654 24.31 -7.80 -15.34
CA SER A 654 22.91 -7.65 -14.91
C SER A 654 22.26 -8.98 -14.60
N CYS A 655 21.51 -9.03 -13.49
CA CYS A 655 20.63 -10.13 -13.08
C CYS A 655 19.13 -9.78 -13.26
N LEU A 656 18.84 -8.64 -13.87
CA LEU A 656 17.51 -8.06 -14.15
C LEU A 656 16.66 -7.67 -12.93
N SER A 657 16.44 -8.56 -11.97
CA SER A 657 15.48 -8.38 -10.86
C SER A 657 16.01 -8.92 -9.54
N CYS A 658 17.32 -8.86 -9.32
CA CYS A 658 17.93 -9.24 -8.05
C CYS A 658 18.30 -8.00 -7.23
N ASP A 659 18.24 -8.13 -5.91
CA ASP A 659 18.70 -7.10 -4.97
C ASP A 659 20.23 -7.02 -4.92
N HIS A 660 20.78 -6.07 -4.13
CA HIS A 660 22.23 -5.85 -4.05
C HIS A 660 23.02 -7.07 -3.61
N GLU A 661 22.54 -7.71 -2.54
CA GLU A 661 23.22 -8.83 -1.91
C GLU A 661 23.27 -10.00 -2.89
N ALA A 662 22.15 -10.25 -3.58
CA ALA A 662 22.09 -11.22 -4.66
C ALA A 662 23.01 -10.86 -5.82
N TRP A 663 23.00 -9.60 -6.30
CA TRP A 663 23.87 -9.14 -7.39
C TRP A 663 25.35 -9.34 -7.06
N ASN A 664 25.77 -8.88 -5.88
CA ASN A 664 27.14 -9.03 -5.39
C ASN A 664 27.52 -10.50 -5.23
N SER A 665 26.65 -11.32 -4.63
CA SER A 665 26.91 -12.76 -4.45
C SER A 665 27.00 -13.51 -5.77
N ILE A 666 26.19 -13.14 -6.77
CA ILE A 666 26.22 -13.74 -8.11
C ILE A 666 27.53 -13.36 -8.82
N PHE A 667 27.85 -12.07 -8.94
CA PHE A 667 28.92 -11.60 -9.84
C PHE A 667 30.31 -11.50 -9.20
N SER A 668 30.44 -11.50 -7.87
CA SER A 668 31.73 -11.54 -7.18
C SER A 668 32.53 -12.81 -7.50
N SER A 669 31.84 -13.92 -7.75
CA SER A 669 32.43 -15.21 -8.17
C SER A 669 33.29 -15.11 -9.43
N CYS A 670 33.00 -14.14 -10.32
CA CYS A 670 33.74 -13.88 -11.55
C CYS A 670 34.41 -12.49 -11.57
N GLY A 671 34.54 -11.85 -10.39
CA GLY A 671 35.10 -10.51 -10.26
C GLY A 671 34.37 -9.47 -11.12
N PHE A 672 33.06 -9.61 -11.31
CA PHE A 672 32.19 -8.72 -12.08
C PHE A 672 32.54 -8.61 -13.58
N ARG A 673 33.26 -9.59 -14.14
CA ARG A 673 33.69 -9.58 -15.55
C ARG A 673 32.92 -10.51 -16.48
N CYS A 674 31.99 -11.29 -15.93
CA CYS A 674 31.16 -12.23 -16.68
C CYS A 674 29.73 -11.69 -16.84
N SER A 675 29.06 -12.08 -17.94
CA SER A 675 27.61 -11.90 -18.02
C SER A 675 26.87 -12.96 -17.20
N TYR A 676 25.59 -12.73 -16.88
CA TYR A 676 24.78 -13.73 -16.17
C TYR A 676 24.68 -15.06 -16.94
N GLY A 677 24.50 -14.97 -18.26
CA GLY A 677 24.47 -16.14 -19.14
C GLY A 677 25.81 -16.87 -19.21
N GLU A 678 26.94 -16.16 -19.24
CA GLU A 678 28.26 -16.78 -19.13
C GLU A 678 28.47 -17.46 -17.78
N LEU A 679 28.06 -16.80 -16.70
CA LEU A 679 28.16 -17.35 -15.35
C LEU A 679 27.41 -18.68 -15.27
N LEU A 680 26.14 -18.72 -15.70
CA LEU A 680 25.35 -19.95 -15.70
C LEU A 680 25.95 -21.05 -16.57
N ARG A 681 26.45 -20.72 -17.77
CA ARG A 681 27.04 -21.69 -18.71
C ARG A 681 28.37 -22.27 -18.23
N ASN A 682 29.14 -21.49 -17.49
CA ASN A 682 30.48 -21.90 -17.00
C ASN A 682 30.45 -22.51 -15.59
N SER A 683 29.28 -22.57 -14.96
CA SER A 683 29.10 -23.06 -13.59
C SER A 683 28.59 -24.50 -13.56
N SER A 684 28.81 -25.18 -12.44
CA SER A 684 28.15 -26.47 -12.19
C SER A 684 26.63 -26.28 -12.12
N ALA A 685 25.84 -27.33 -12.32
CA ALA A 685 24.39 -27.25 -12.16
C ALA A 685 23.99 -26.79 -10.74
N SER A 686 24.76 -27.20 -9.73
CA SER A 686 24.57 -26.76 -8.35
C SER A 686 24.77 -25.27 -8.20
N ASP A 687 25.90 -24.74 -8.68
CA ASP A 687 26.22 -23.31 -8.55
C ASP A 687 25.27 -22.46 -9.38
N GLY A 688 24.94 -22.90 -10.59
CA GLY A 688 23.96 -22.25 -11.45
C GLY A 688 22.57 -22.15 -10.82
N LEU A 689 22.13 -23.22 -10.14
CA LEU A 689 20.89 -23.21 -9.35
C LEU A 689 20.97 -22.26 -8.14
N GLY A 690 22.14 -22.15 -7.51
CA GLY A 690 22.40 -21.15 -6.46
C GLY A 690 22.25 -19.72 -6.98
N TYR A 691 22.87 -19.40 -8.11
CA TYR A 691 22.74 -18.08 -8.74
C TYR A 691 21.31 -17.77 -9.14
N GLU A 692 20.58 -18.74 -9.69
CA GLU A 692 19.18 -18.55 -10.04
C GLU A 692 18.28 -18.41 -8.80
N THR A 693 18.61 -19.07 -7.69
CA THR A 693 17.90 -18.89 -6.41
C THR A 693 18.02 -17.45 -5.93
N LEU A 694 19.24 -16.90 -5.91
CA LEU A 694 19.49 -15.50 -5.56
C LEU A 694 18.78 -14.54 -6.53
N ARG A 695 18.86 -14.80 -7.84
CA ARG A 695 18.21 -13.98 -8.87
C ARG A 695 16.68 -14.01 -8.79
N SER A 696 16.09 -15.15 -8.42
CA SER A 696 14.64 -15.33 -8.32
C SER A 696 14.07 -14.98 -6.95
N ARG A 697 14.91 -14.73 -5.93
CA ARG A 697 14.50 -14.43 -4.54
C ARG A 697 13.41 -13.36 -4.48
N PHE A 698 13.64 -12.23 -5.12
CA PHE A 698 12.69 -11.12 -5.11
C PHE A 698 11.38 -11.42 -5.85
N ASP A 699 11.44 -12.13 -6.97
CA ASP A 699 10.24 -12.56 -7.72
C ASP A 699 9.39 -13.54 -6.88
N VAL A 700 10.04 -14.44 -6.13
CA VAL A 700 9.37 -15.35 -5.20
C VAL A 700 8.74 -14.58 -4.04
N LEU A 701 9.47 -13.65 -3.41
CA LEU A 701 8.94 -12.87 -2.28
C LEU A 701 7.71 -12.04 -2.68
N LYS A 702 7.73 -11.36 -3.83
CA LYS A 702 6.57 -10.63 -4.37
C LYS A 702 5.37 -11.55 -4.60
N MET A 703 5.59 -12.70 -5.22
CA MET A 703 4.54 -13.70 -5.44
C MET A 703 3.92 -14.16 -4.12
N MET A 704 4.75 -14.44 -3.11
CA MET A 704 4.29 -14.88 -1.79
C MET A 704 3.52 -13.78 -1.04
N HIS A 705 4.01 -12.53 -1.11
CA HIS A 705 3.34 -11.38 -0.54
C HIS A 705 1.92 -11.24 -1.12
N ASN A 706 1.79 -11.22 -2.44
CA ASN A 706 0.49 -11.10 -3.11
C ASN A 706 -0.40 -12.33 -2.90
N ALA A 707 0.16 -13.54 -2.84
CA ALA A 707 -0.60 -14.75 -2.53
C ALA A 707 -1.23 -14.68 -1.13
N ARG A 708 -0.47 -14.22 -0.13
CA ARG A 708 -0.98 -14.03 1.24
C ARG A 708 -2.02 -12.92 1.30
N LYS A 709 -1.70 -11.76 0.70
CA LYS A 709 -2.58 -10.59 0.66
C LYS A 709 -3.95 -10.91 0.05
N TRP A 710 -3.98 -11.72 -1.00
CA TRP A 710 -5.21 -12.04 -1.74
C TRP A 710 -5.86 -13.37 -1.37
N GLN A 711 -5.39 -14.07 -0.32
CA GLN A 711 -5.88 -15.42 0.02
C GLN A 711 -7.39 -15.46 0.35
N ASP A 712 -7.87 -14.41 1.03
CA ASP A 712 -9.23 -14.31 1.53
C ASP A 712 -10.14 -13.49 0.60
N ASN A 713 -9.59 -12.98 -0.52
CA ASN A 713 -10.36 -12.17 -1.45
C ASN A 713 -11.13 -13.07 -2.44
N PRO A 714 -12.47 -13.10 -2.42
CA PRO A 714 -13.27 -13.97 -3.30
C PRO A 714 -13.21 -13.54 -4.78
N ARG A 715 -12.64 -12.37 -5.08
CA ARG A 715 -12.44 -11.83 -6.43
C ARG A 715 -11.05 -12.11 -6.98
N VAL A 716 -10.20 -12.80 -6.23
CA VAL A 716 -8.87 -13.23 -6.69
C VAL A 716 -8.78 -14.76 -6.65
N LEU A 717 -8.77 -15.38 -7.82
CA LEU A 717 -8.58 -16.82 -7.96
C LEU A 717 -7.09 -17.12 -8.01
N GLN A 718 -6.57 -17.76 -6.97
CA GLN A 718 -5.18 -18.22 -6.93
C GLN A 718 -5.07 -19.62 -7.53
N LEU A 719 -4.22 -19.76 -8.55
CA LEU A 719 -3.97 -21.02 -9.23
C LEU A 719 -2.48 -21.26 -9.34
N SER A 720 -2.06 -22.46 -8.99
CA SER A 720 -0.70 -22.93 -9.26
C SER A 720 -0.58 -23.48 -10.68
N MET A 721 0.62 -23.36 -11.25
CA MET A 721 0.96 -24.10 -12.47
C MET A 721 0.83 -25.63 -12.30
N ALA A 722 1.02 -26.14 -11.08
CA ALA A 722 0.89 -27.57 -10.80
C ALA A 722 -0.57 -28.08 -10.91
N GLN A 723 -1.57 -27.23 -10.66
CA GLN A 723 -2.98 -27.58 -10.90
C GLN A 723 -3.24 -27.83 -12.38
N PHE A 724 -2.78 -26.92 -13.25
CA PHE A 724 -2.85 -27.10 -14.72
C PHE A 724 -2.13 -28.35 -15.21
N GLU A 725 -1.05 -28.77 -14.54
CA GLU A 725 -0.32 -29.99 -14.88
C GLU A 725 -1.04 -31.27 -14.42
N SER A 726 -1.72 -31.19 -13.27
CA SER A 726 -2.36 -32.36 -12.65
C SER A 726 -3.77 -32.64 -13.17
N ASP A 727 -4.53 -31.59 -13.47
CA ASP A 727 -5.92 -31.65 -13.90
C ASP A 727 -6.24 -30.38 -14.69
N PHE A 728 -5.82 -30.34 -15.96
CA PHE A 728 -5.97 -29.18 -16.82
C PHE A 728 -7.44 -28.81 -17.01
N ASP A 729 -8.29 -29.78 -17.37
CA ASP A 729 -9.71 -29.56 -17.63
C ASP A 729 -10.46 -29.12 -16.37
N GLY A 730 -10.20 -29.77 -15.22
CA GLY A 730 -10.79 -29.36 -13.94
C GLY A 730 -10.35 -27.96 -13.50
N THR A 731 -9.08 -27.61 -13.75
CA THR A 731 -8.55 -26.26 -13.46
C THR A 731 -9.22 -25.21 -14.34
N MET A 732 -9.39 -25.50 -15.64
CA MET A 732 -10.04 -24.60 -16.59
C MET A 732 -11.54 -24.46 -16.34
N LEU A 733 -12.21 -25.53 -15.89
CA LEU A 733 -13.59 -25.46 -15.41
C LEU A 733 -13.71 -24.56 -14.17
N CYS A 734 -12.76 -24.64 -13.24
CA CYS A 734 -12.72 -23.73 -12.09
C CYS A 734 -12.53 -22.27 -12.53
N VAL A 735 -11.64 -22.01 -13.48
CA VAL A 735 -11.46 -20.68 -14.10
C VAL A 735 -12.78 -20.20 -14.70
N ALA A 736 -13.47 -21.03 -15.48
CA ALA A 736 -14.75 -20.70 -16.10
C ALA A 736 -15.81 -20.32 -15.06
N ARG A 737 -15.97 -21.14 -14.01
CA ARG A 737 -16.87 -20.89 -12.86
C ARG A 737 -16.55 -19.57 -12.19
N PHE A 738 -15.27 -19.32 -11.93
CA PHE A 738 -14.79 -18.09 -11.33
C PHE A 738 -15.09 -16.89 -12.22
N LEU A 739 -14.81 -16.92 -13.52
CA LEU A 739 -15.07 -15.77 -14.38
C LEU A 739 -16.56 -15.45 -14.51
N ARG A 740 -17.41 -16.48 -14.52
CA ARG A 740 -18.86 -16.32 -14.61
C ARG A 740 -19.54 -15.99 -13.29
N GLY A 741 -18.81 -16.05 -12.16
CA GLY A 741 -19.42 -15.93 -10.84
C GLY A 741 -20.44 -17.02 -10.54
N ASN A 742 -20.32 -18.17 -11.18
CA ASN A 742 -21.25 -19.28 -11.03
C ASN A 742 -20.48 -20.53 -10.60
N PRO A 743 -20.46 -20.88 -9.30
CA PRO A 743 -19.77 -22.06 -8.80
C PRO A 743 -20.40 -23.38 -9.27
N ARG A 744 -21.62 -23.35 -9.80
CA ARG A 744 -22.35 -24.52 -10.33
C ARG A 744 -22.30 -24.60 -11.86
N LEU A 745 -21.39 -23.89 -12.52
CA LEU A 745 -21.21 -24.03 -13.96
C LEU A 745 -20.74 -25.45 -14.26
N GLU A 746 -21.50 -26.17 -15.06
CA GLU A 746 -21.21 -27.55 -15.46
C GLU A 746 -20.33 -27.59 -16.70
N ALA A 747 -19.51 -28.63 -16.83
CA ALA A 747 -18.64 -28.82 -18.01
C ALA A 747 -19.44 -28.99 -19.31
N SER A 748 -20.70 -29.44 -19.22
CA SER A 748 -21.62 -29.59 -20.36
C SER A 748 -22.24 -28.27 -20.83
N ASP A 749 -21.99 -27.15 -20.14
CA ASP A 749 -22.36 -25.83 -20.65
C ASP A 749 -21.66 -25.61 -22.00
N PRO A 750 -22.39 -25.33 -23.11
CA PRO A 750 -21.79 -25.30 -24.44
C PRO A 750 -20.59 -24.35 -24.59
N ARG A 751 -20.59 -23.22 -23.86
CA ARG A 751 -19.48 -22.27 -23.88
C ARG A 751 -18.28 -22.77 -23.10
N THR A 752 -18.55 -23.41 -21.96
CA THR A 752 -17.51 -24.03 -21.14
C THR A 752 -16.87 -25.19 -21.92
N GLN A 753 -17.67 -26.01 -22.59
CA GLN A 753 -17.18 -27.05 -23.48
C GLN A 753 -16.31 -26.48 -24.61
N GLN A 754 -16.78 -25.41 -25.29
CA GLN A 754 -15.98 -24.74 -26.33
C GLN A 754 -14.66 -24.19 -25.77
N LEU A 755 -14.67 -23.57 -24.59
CA LEU A 755 -13.45 -23.11 -23.93
C LEU A 755 -12.48 -24.28 -23.71
N LEU A 756 -12.96 -25.40 -23.14
CA LEU A 756 -12.14 -26.58 -22.88
C LEU A 756 -11.56 -27.15 -24.18
N GLU A 757 -12.35 -27.26 -25.24
CA GLU A 757 -11.88 -27.68 -26.57
C GLU A 757 -10.81 -26.73 -27.14
N ASP A 758 -11.03 -25.42 -27.03
CA ASP A 758 -10.09 -24.39 -27.51
C ASP A 758 -8.75 -24.41 -26.75
N VAL A 759 -8.78 -24.72 -25.44
CA VAL A 759 -7.57 -24.75 -24.60
C VAL A 759 -6.89 -26.12 -24.52
N GLN A 760 -7.55 -27.21 -24.95
CA GLN A 760 -6.98 -28.57 -24.89
C GLN A 760 -5.66 -28.73 -25.66
N GLN A 761 -5.46 -27.95 -26.72
CA GLN A 761 -4.18 -27.87 -27.44
C GLN A 761 -3.00 -27.35 -26.57
N PHE A 762 -3.29 -26.78 -25.39
CA PHE A 762 -2.32 -26.24 -24.45
C PHE A 762 -2.22 -27.00 -23.12
N ASP A 763 -2.77 -28.21 -23.06
CA ASP A 763 -2.58 -29.09 -21.90
C ASP A 763 -1.09 -29.20 -21.58
N THR A 764 -0.68 -28.55 -20.49
CA THR A 764 0.73 -28.40 -20.12
C THR A 764 1.40 -29.75 -19.81
N GLY A 765 0.62 -30.75 -19.38
CA GLY A 765 1.07 -32.13 -19.22
C GLY A 765 1.43 -32.73 -20.58
N ARG A 766 0.55 -32.59 -21.57
CA ARG A 766 0.82 -33.02 -22.96
C ARG A 766 1.99 -32.27 -23.59
N ILE A 767 2.11 -30.96 -23.37
CA ILE A 767 3.25 -30.16 -23.87
C ILE A 767 4.58 -30.70 -23.31
N ARG A 768 4.61 -31.09 -22.03
CA ARG A 768 5.80 -31.71 -21.43
C ARG A 768 6.09 -33.10 -22.00
N GLN A 769 5.06 -33.87 -22.30
CA GLN A 769 5.21 -35.19 -22.92
C GLN A 769 5.74 -35.11 -24.36
N CYS A 770 5.41 -34.06 -25.13
CA CYS A 770 6.07 -33.77 -26.41
C CYS A 770 7.61 -33.66 -26.29
N GLY A 771 8.12 -33.47 -25.07
CA GLY A 771 9.53 -33.40 -24.70
C GLY A 771 10.35 -34.67 -24.97
N SER A 772 9.73 -35.85 -24.92
CA SER A 772 10.44 -37.12 -25.10
C SER A 772 10.87 -37.32 -26.56
N LYS A 773 12.01 -38.01 -26.76
CA LYS A 773 12.58 -38.27 -28.08
C LYS A 773 11.58 -38.95 -29.03
N ASP A 774 10.73 -39.81 -28.49
CA ASP A 774 9.81 -40.65 -29.28
C ASP A 774 8.54 -39.92 -29.74
N MET A 775 8.17 -38.79 -29.11
CA MET A 775 6.94 -38.05 -29.43
C MET A 775 7.15 -36.83 -30.37
N LEU A 776 8.42 -36.49 -30.62
CA LEU A 776 8.85 -35.41 -31.51
C LEU A 776 8.38 -35.57 -32.97
N GLU A 777 8.06 -36.80 -33.37
CA GLU A 777 7.57 -37.09 -34.72
C GLU A 777 6.07 -36.85 -34.89
N SER A 778 5.30 -36.64 -33.82
CA SER A 778 3.88 -36.34 -33.98
C SER A 778 3.67 -35.00 -34.68
N SER A 779 2.80 -34.99 -35.68
CA SER A 779 2.45 -33.79 -36.47
C SER A 779 1.82 -32.69 -35.60
N ALA A 780 1.24 -33.05 -34.45
CA ALA A 780 0.64 -32.14 -33.49
C ALA A 780 1.66 -31.26 -32.76
N CYS A 781 2.79 -31.83 -32.28
CA CYS A 781 3.81 -31.03 -31.59
C CYS A 781 4.63 -30.13 -32.56
N ARG A 782 4.69 -30.48 -33.86
CA ARG A 782 5.51 -29.76 -34.86
C ARG A 782 4.88 -28.48 -35.41
N LYS A 783 3.56 -28.40 -35.51
CA LYS A 783 2.89 -27.30 -36.22
C LYS A 783 2.63 -26.05 -35.39
N ASN A 784 2.72 -26.14 -34.06
CA ASN A 784 2.38 -25.02 -33.19
C ASN A 784 3.66 -24.31 -32.68
N ALA A 785 3.98 -23.15 -33.26
CA ALA A 785 5.13 -22.32 -32.88
C ALA A 785 5.11 -21.92 -31.40
N ILE A 786 3.92 -21.80 -30.81
CA ILE A 786 3.68 -21.46 -29.41
C ILE A 786 4.14 -22.61 -28.51
N LEU A 787 3.77 -23.85 -28.87
CA LEU A 787 4.22 -25.04 -28.16
C LEU A 787 5.73 -25.19 -28.21
N LYS A 788 6.36 -24.82 -29.33
CA LYS A 788 7.82 -24.79 -29.44
C LYS A 788 8.44 -23.77 -28.46
N HIS A 789 7.83 -22.59 -28.31
CA HIS A 789 8.27 -21.58 -27.36
C HIS A 789 8.08 -22.03 -25.90
N VAL A 790 6.88 -22.53 -25.54
CA VAL A 790 6.56 -23.04 -24.19
C VAL A 790 7.46 -24.22 -23.80
N ARG A 791 7.75 -25.13 -24.74
CA ARG A 791 8.67 -26.26 -24.52
C ARG A 791 10.10 -25.79 -24.23
N GLY A 792 10.51 -24.64 -24.78
CA GLY A 792 11.75 -23.98 -24.42
C GLY A 792 11.86 -23.77 -22.90
N HIS A 793 10.76 -23.31 -22.30
CA HIS A 793 10.64 -22.91 -20.89
C HIS A 793 10.39 -24.05 -19.91
N MET A 794 9.93 -25.21 -20.37
CA MET A 794 9.60 -26.35 -19.50
C MET A 794 10.67 -27.45 -19.56
N ALA A 795 11.16 -27.90 -18.40
CA ALA A 795 12.02 -29.07 -18.28
C ALA A 795 11.27 -30.37 -18.59
N PRO A 796 11.84 -31.30 -19.39
CA PRO A 796 11.42 -32.69 -19.42
C PRO A 796 11.35 -33.24 -17.99
N PRO A 797 10.42 -34.17 -17.69
CA PRO A 797 10.23 -34.67 -16.34
C PRO A 797 11.50 -35.22 -15.67
N ASP A 798 12.34 -35.93 -16.42
CA ASP A 798 13.62 -36.51 -15.99
C ASP A 798 14.67 -35.44 -15.68
N GLU A 799 14.84 -34.47 -16.58
CA GLU A 799 15.73 -33.32 -16.34
C GLU A 799 15.25 -32.48 -15.16
N ARG A 800 13.94 -32.29 -15.03
CA ARG A 800 13.33 -31.56 -13.91
C ARG A 800 13.63 -32.23 -12.57
N GLU A 801 13.46 -33.55 -12.48
CA GLU A 801 13.72 -34.29 -11.24
C GLU A 801 15.22 -34.29 -10.89
N SER A 802 16.08 -34.37 -11.91
CA SER A 802 17.54 -34.24 -11.73
C SER A 802 17.92 -32.87 -11.16
N LEU A 803 17.38 -31.78 -11.73
CA LEU A 803 17.63 -30.42 -11.24
C LEU A 803 17.04 -30.18 -9.85
N TRP A 804 15.86 -30.72 -9.54
CA TRP A 804 15.32 -30.67 -8.17
C TRP A 804 16.18 -31.46 -7.18
N SER A 805 16.72 -32.61 -7.58
CA SER A 805 17.62 -33.39 -6.73
C SER A 805 18.94 -32.67 -6.47
N GLU A 806 19.46 -31.90 -7.45
CA GLU A 806 20.61 -31.01 -7.25
C GLU A 806 20.24 -29.84 -6.33
N LEU A 807 19.08 -29.21 -6.53
CA LEU A 807 18.61 -28.10 -5.69
C LEU A 807 18.41 -28.51 -4.23
N ARG A 808 17.83 -29.70 -3.99
CA ARG A 808 17.66 -30.28 -2.63
C ARG A 808 19.00 -30.58 -1.95
N ARG A 809 20.07 -30.87 -2.70
CA ARG A 809 21.42 -31.06 -2.14
C ARG A 809 22.02 -29.76 -1.61
N ARG A 810 21.52 -28.60 -2.04
CA ARG A 810 21.90 -27.29 -1.52
C ARG A 810 21.09 -26.96 -0.27
N ALA A 811 21.41 -27.62 0.84
CA ALA A 811 20.64 -27.53 2.08
C ALA A 811 20.38 -26.09 2.56
N ALA A 812 21.34 -25.18 2.41
CA ALA A 812 21.15 -23.77 2.76
C ALA A 812 20.02 -23.11 1.96
N ASP A 813 20.03 -23.25 0.63
CA ASP A 813 19.01 -22.66 -0.25
C ASP A 813 17.66 -23.37 -0.09
N TRP A 814 17.67 -24.70 0.00
CA TRP A 814 16.48 -25.52 0.09
C TRP A 814 15.77 -25.37 1.44
N ASP A 815 16.47 -25.62 2.55
CA ASP A 815 15.85 -25.68 3.88
C ASP A 815 15.50 -24.30 4.42
N GLN A 816 16.28 -23.26 4.10
CA GLN A 816 16.06 -21.93 4.68
C GLN A 816 15.07 -21.08 3.89
N PHE A 817 14.98 -21.27 2.58
CA PHE A 817 14.17 -20.41 1.71
C PHE A 817 13.14 -21.18 0.89
N LEU A 818 13.58 -22.11 0.04
CA LEU A 818 12.70 -22.69 -0.99
C LEU A 818 11.64 -23.63 -0.43
N SER A 819 12.01 -24.55 0.48
CA SER A 819 11.06 -25.49 1.07
C SER A 819 10.02 -24.80 1.97
N PRO A 820 10.39 -23.84 2.83
CA PRO A 820 9.40 -23.03 3.56
C PRO A 820 8.49 -22.23 2.63
N ALA A 821 9.03 -21.63 1.57
CA ALA A 821 8.24 -20.86 0.60
C ALA A 821 7.26 -21.77 -0.17
N ASP A 822 7.69 -22.96 -0.60
CA ASP A 822 6.83 -23.95 -1.25
C ASP A 822 5.69 -24.39 -0.33
N ALA A 823 6.00 -24.72 0.93
CA ALA A 823 5.00 -25.16 1.91
C ALA A 823 3.99 -24.05 2.24
N LEU A 824 4.47 -22.81 2.40
CA LEU A 824 3.60 -21.66 2.61
C LEU A 824 2.70 -21.45 1.39
N LEU A 825 3.23 -21.52 0.17
CA LEU A 825 2.43 -21.30 -1.04
C LEU A 825 1.34 -22.38 -1.18
N ASP A 826 1.70 -23.64 -0.97
CA ASP A 826 0.74 -24.74 -1.03
C ASP A 826 -0.38 -24.55 0.00
N SER A 827 -0.05 -24.08 1.21
CA SER A 827 -1.03 -23.71 2.23
C SER A 827 -1.93 -22.56 1.77
N LEU A 828 -1.36 -21.47 1.22
CA LEU A 828 -2.12 -20.31 0.75
C LEU A 828 -3.12 -20.69 -0.36
N ILE A 829 -2.69 -21.50 -1.32
CA ILE A 829 -3.54 -21.97 -2.42
C ILE A 829 -4.63 -22.92 -1.90
N GLY A 830 -4.25 -23.87 -1.04
CA GLY A 830 -5.21 -24.81 -0.43
C GLY A 830 -6.29 -24.11 0.41
N HIS A 831 -5.98 -22.93 0.96
CA HIS A 831 -6.91 -22.14 1.76
C HIS A 831 -7.57 -20.97 1.01
N SER A 832 -7.29 -20.79 -0.29
CA SER A 832 -7.87 -19.68 -1.07
C SER A 832 -9.40 -19.74 -1.07
N ALA A 833 -10.03 -18.63 -0.66
CA ALA A 833 -11.49 -18.52 -0.60
C ALA A 833 -12.15 -18.78 -1.96
N ALA A 834 -11.64 -18.15 -3.02
CA ALA A 834 -12.13 -18.34 -4.38
C ALA A 834 -11.94 -19.80 -4.85
N GLY A 835 -10.78 -20.40 -4.60
CA GLY A 835 -10.50 -21.79 -4.98
C GLY A 835 -11.53 -22.78 -4.42
N ARG A 836 -11.92 -22.61 -3.14
CA ARG A 836 -12.97 -23.42 -2.50
C ARG A 836 -14.36 -23.15 -3.07
N ILE A 837 -14.72 -21.87 -3.26
CA ILE A 837 -16.04 -21.47 -3.77
C ILE A 837 -16.29 -22.06 -5.15
N TYR A 838 -15.29 -21.99 -6.05
CA TYR A 838 -15.45 -22.40 -7.45
C TYR A 838 -15.01 -23.85 -7.73
N GLY A 839 -14.66 -24.61 -6.68
CA GLY A 839 -14.35 -26.04 -6.78
C GLY A 839 -13.10 -26.34 -7.58
N CYS A 840 -12.03 -25.58 -7.36
CA CYS A 840 -10.74 -25.81 -8.00
C CYS A 840 -10.12 -27.16 -7.55
N PRO A 841 -9.44 -27.89 -8.46
CA PRO A 841 -8.73 -29.11 -8.10
C PRO A 841 -7.74 -28.84 -6.96
N SER A 842 -7.78 -29.68 -5.92
CA SER A 842 -6.79 -29.62 -4.84
C SER A 842 -5.42 -29.99 -5.40
N LEU A 843 -4.38 -29.27 -4.98
CA LEU A 843 -3.02 -29.69 -5.23
C LEU A 843 -2.78 -31.05 -4.58
N LYS A 844 -2.59 -32.09 -5.40
CA LYS A 844 -2.04 -33.36 -4.91
C LYS A 844 -0.59 -33.09 -4.58
N LEU A 845 -0.32 -32.82 -3.30
CA LEU A 845 1.04 -32.74 -2.82
C LEU A 845 1.71 -34.09 -3.14
N PRO A 846 2.87 -34.11 -3.84
CA PRO A 846 3.65 -35.33 -3.91
C PRO A 846 3.99 -35.72 -2.46
N GLY A 847 3.56 -36.92 -2.07
CA GLY A 847 3.72 -37.47 -0.72
C GLY A 847 5.15 -37.85 -0.41
#